data_AF-A0AAW9QAG8-F1
#
_entry.id   AF-A0AAW9QAG8-F1
#
_cell.length_a   1.000
_cell.length_b   1.000
_cell.length_c   1.000
_cell.angle_alpha   90.00
_cell.angle_beta   90.00
_cell.angle_gamma   90.00
#
_symmetry.space_group_name_H-M   'P 1'
#
loop_
_entity.id
_entity.type
_entity.pdbx_description
1 polymer ?
#
loop_
_entity_poly.entity_id
_entity_poly.type
_entity_poly.pdbx_seq_one_letter_code
_entity_poly.pdbx_strand_id
1 'polypeptide(L)'
;MSFATVLIAAIASTGVTFSASSAQANNASSISQRAKNTTSVASTPNKLEAKSEPLFETAQRLQQDPSQIAQNSSQTAKRTDEQTAIPIQMAGFDLPIWIYPVGGAIFLIFFLPQLGWILGLIVVGEREVGIVVKKFSSRSLPPGQLVALNGEAGFQADTLPPGWHFGYFPWQYNVKREPVVEVPQNEIGLILANDGLPIPPQRILGKVVECDDFQDARKFLTSGGEKGRQLGIVTAGTYRINTALFSVITSKNCAQHGMSPKQLLVHTVDPSTVGIVTTLDGAPIDEGEIAGSIVPDHDNFQKAQSFVEHGGHRGLQEQVVLSGSWNLNPWFAAVQQVPMTEVPIGYVGVVISFVGRSHEDVSGDSFTHGNLVNVGSKGVWVDPLYPGKHPLNTQIMKVELVPTTNIVLNFSSRINSEHGYDSKLSALKLLSFDGFTFDLEVFQIIHVGAQDAPKVISRLGSMQNLVDHVLRPIVGNYFRNSAQEYTILDFLTARSERQAEAAEYVRVALRAYDVQAVDTLIGLITPPPELMQTLTDRKIAEEQQKTYEVQRIAQTQRQELVRETALADIQQKVVTAEQGVKISELEANSRVMEANGEAESIRVTGQAKAEVYQAGVNALGSQGFTALQLMQVIGDNGVRVVPDVAVSGNNGAGLVDGLMGMLLWNQTKESHAENGGQTVTVNSQTADKK
;
A
#
# COMPACT_ATOMS: atom_id res chain seq x y z
N MET A 1 24.93 -48.60 -53.19
CA MET A 1 26.06 -48.62 -52.24
C MET A 1 25.72 -47.55 -51.22
N SER A 2 25.38 -47.78 -49.96
CA SER A 2 25.93 -48.61 -48.87
C SER A 2 25.89 -47.65 -47.66
N PHE A 3 25.09 -47.92 -46.62
CA PHE A 3 25.50 -48.56 -45.36
C PHE A 3 26.51 -47.71 -44.53
N ALA A 4 26.30 -47.43 -43.23
CA ALA A 4 25.25 -47.90 -42.30
C ALA A 4 25.12 -47.00 -41.04
N THR A 5 24.08 -47.26 -40.21
CA THR A 5 23.91 -46.93 -38.75
C THR A 5 24.03 -45.45 -38.30
N VAL A 6 23.09 -44.80 -37.58
CA VAL A 6 21.98 -45.16 -36.65
C VAL A 6 22.42 -45.68 -35.27
N LEU A 7 22.25 -44.85 -34.21
CA LEU A 7 21.64 -45.23 -32.92
C LEU A 7 21.34 -44.03 -31.97
N ILE A 8 20.09 -43.92 -31.49
CA ILE A 8 19.58 -43.64 -30.10
C ILE A 8 20.31 -42.62 -29.17
N ALA A 9 19.67 -41.84 -28.28
CA ALA A 9 18.31 -41.27 -28.07
C ALA A 9 18.37 -40.39 -26.78
N ALA A 10 17.27 -39.73 -26.39
CA ALA A 10 17.16 -38.96 -25.13
C ALA A 10 16.19 -39.60 -24.12
N ILE A 11 16.30 -39.24 -22.82
CA ILE A 11 15.23 -39.02 -21.80
C ILE A 11 15.75 -39.16 -20.34
N ALA A 12 15.26 -38.29 -19.43
CA ALA A 12 15.23 -38.39 -17.94
C ALA A 12 16.56 -38.35 -17.12
N SER A 13 16.58 -37.99 -15.82
CA SER A 13 15.73 -37.07 -15.02
C SER A 13 16.31 -36.77 -13.61
N THR A 14 15.93 -35.62 -13.02
CA THR A 14 15.70 -35.36 -11.55
C THR A 14 16.74 -35.65 -10.46
N GLY A 15 16.91 -34.68 -9.54
CA GLY A 15 17.58 -34.78 -8.22
C GLY A 15 18.53 -33.59 -7.97
N VAL A 16 18.33 -32.62 -7.06
CA VAL A 16 17.42 -32.39 -5.91
C VAL A 16 17.75 -33.11 -4.60
N THR A 17 18.56 -32.47 -3.75
CA THR A 17 18.39 -32.25 -2.27
C THR A 17 19.56 -31.34 -1.78
N PHE A 18 19.34 -30.30 -0.94
CA PHE A 18 19.45 -30.26 0.55
C PHE A 18 20.76 -30.82 1.15
N SER A 19 21.37 -30.31 2.25
CA SER A 19 21.29 -29.06 3.08
C SER A 19 22.39 -29.15 4.19
N ALA A 20 22.58 -28.33 5.25
CA ALA A 20 21.97 -27.13 5.86
C ALA A 20 22.98 -26.46 6.85
N SER A 21 22.72 -25.21 7.29
CA SER A 21 23.29 -24.57 8.51
C SER A 21 24.80 -24.22 8.51
N SER A 22 25.35 -23.29 9.30
CA SER A 22 24.89 -22.35 10.37
C SER A 22 25.72 -21.03 10.26
N ALA A 23 25.39 -19.84 10.78
CA ALA A 23 24.56 -19.36 11.89
C ALA A 23 25.23 -19.29 13.30
N GLN A 24 26.08 -18.26 13.53
CA GLN A 24 26.42 -17.63 14.84
C GLN A 24 27.11 -16.26 14.57
N ALA A 25 26.62 -15.12 15.08
CA ALA A 25 26.86 -14.52 16.41
C ALA A 25 28.28 -13.95 16.57
N ASN A 26 28.58 -12.81 17.21
CA ASN A 26 27.90 -11.58 17.63
C ASN A 26 28.96 -10.81 18.46
N ASN A 27 28.95 -9.48 18.45
CA ASN A 27 29.58 -8.55 19.42
C ASN A 27 30.78 -8.98 20.30
N ALA A 28 31.90 -8.25 20.16
CA ALA A 28 32.71 -7.81 21.30
C ALA A 28 33.35 -6.44 21.01
N SER A 29 33.45 -5.58 22.04
CA SER A 29 33.92 -4.19 21.96
C SER A 29 35.21 -3.96 22.78
N SER A 30 35.65 -2.69 22.86
CA SER A 30 36.65 -2.12 23.80
C SER A 30 38.15 -2.20 23.46
N ILE A 31 38.65 -1.13 22.83
CA ILE A 31 39.63 -0.19 23.40
C ILE A 31 40.70 -0.78 24.36
N SER A 32 41.97 -0.72 23.95
CA SER A 32 43.08 -0.32 24.84
C SER A 32 44.23 0.34 24.08
N GLN A 33 45.17 0.94 24.82
CA GLN A 33 46.05 2.03 24.38
C GLN A 33 47.46 1.60 23.92
N ARG A 34 48.13 2.50 23.16
CA ARG A 34 49.60 2.75 23.13
C ARG A 34 50.51 1.67 22.49
N ALA A 35 51.63 2.00 21.83
CA ALA A 35 52.25 3.29 21.48
C ALA A 35 53.30 3.20 20.34
N LYS A 36 53.68 4.38 19.79
CA LYS A 36 54.85 4.70 18.92
C LYS A 36 54.68 4.22 17.44
N ASN A 37 54.87 5.07 16.41
CA ASN A 37 56.03 5.89 15.98
C ASN A 37 57.23 4.98 15.63
N THR A 38 57.97 5.14 14.52
CA THR A 38 58.28 6.32 13.64
C THR A 38 58.67 5.72 12.27
N THR A 39 58.30 6.18 11.06
CA THR A 39 58.35 7.50 10.39
C THR A 39 59.76 7.97 9.95
N SER A 40 60.00 7.88 8.63
CA SER A 40 60.80 8.77 7.77
C SER A 40 62.35 8.89 7.84
N VAL A 41 62.91 9.06 6.62
CA VAL A 41 64.08 9.89 6.24
C VAL A 41 65.50 9.33 6.45
N ALA A 42 66.38 9.74 5.53
CA ALA A 42 67.71 9.22 5.25
C ALA A 42 68.86 10.02 5.89
N SER A 43 70.08 9.44 5.89
CA SER A 43 71.32 10.19 5.67
C SER A 43 72.51 9.28 5.30
N THR A 44 73.38 9.75 4.42
CA THR A 44 74.73 9.19 4.14
C THR A 44 75.72 9.52 5.28
N PRO A 45 76.86 8.82 5.39
CA PRO A 45 78.15 9.44 4.97
C PRO A 45 79.03 8.47 4.14
N ASN A 46 79.97 8.88 3.26
CA ASN A 46 81.18 9.73 3.41
C ASN A 46 82.21 9.13 4.42
N LYS A 47 83.53 9.06 4.17
CA LYS A 47 84.39 9.56 3.06
C LYS A 47 85.78 8.85 3.12
N LEU A 48 86.65 9.08 2.10
CA LEU A 48 88.12 8.84 1.94
C LEU A 48 88.41 7.90 0.73
N GLU A 49 89.32 8.11 -0.24
CA GLU A 49 90.18 9.23 -0.75
C GLU A 49 90.34 9.04 -2.29
N ALA A 50 90.29 10.08 -3.16
CA ALA A 50 91.41 10.79 -3.84
C ALA A 50 92.43 9.89 -4.61
N LYS A 51 92.93 10.18 -5.84
CA LYS A 51 92.88 11.37 -6.74
C LYS A 51 93.33 11.03 -8.21
N SER A 52 93.07 11.94 -9.17
CA SER A 52 93.78 12.22 -10.47
C SER A 52 93.93 11.18 -11.62
N GLU A 53 93.34 11.50 -12.80
CA GLU A 53 93.94 11.83 -14.14
C GLU A 53 95.13 11.02 -14.78
N PRO A 54 95.39 11.10 -16.12
CA PRO A 54 94.56 11.46 -17.31
C PRO A 54 94.82 10.56 -18.57
N LEU A 55 94.66 11.11 -19.80
CA LEU A 55 94.89 10.52 -21.14
C LEU A 55 96.37 10.59 -21.63
N PHE A 56 96.62 10.05 -22.87
CA PHE A 56 97.83 9.94 -23.74
C PHE A 56 98.33 8.48 -23.87
N GLU A 57 98.96 7.96 -24.93
CA GLU A 57 99.12 8.21 -26.39
C GLU A 57 99.99 7.03 -26.95
N THR A 58 100.29 6.98 -28.25
CA THR A 58 100.96 5.88 -29.00
C THR A 58 102.50 5.91 -28.94
N ALA A 59 103.18 4.74 -28.94
CA ALA A 59 104.42 4.46 -29.73
C ALA A 59 105.12 3.09 -29.48
N GLN A 60 105.66 2.50 -30.57
CA GLN A 60 106.90 1.65 -30.65
C GLN A 60 106.95 0.25 -29.95
N ARG A 61 107.86 -0.69 -30.28
CA ARG A 61 108.55 -1.16 -31.53
C ARG A 61 109.45 -2.40 -31.21
N LEU A 62 109.74 -3.28 -32.19
CA LEU A 62 110.82 -4.34 -32.19
C LEU A 62 110.62 -5.52 -31.18
N GLN A 63 111.24 -6.72 -31.23
CA GLN A 63 111.85 -7.59 -32.29
C GLN A 63 112.08 -9.04 -31.73
N GLN A 64 111.97 -10.07 -32.60
CA GLN A 64 112.84 -11.29 -32.76
C GLN A 64 113.27 -12.19 -31.57
N ASP A 65 112.96 -13.51 -31.58
CA ASP A 65 113.80 -14.68 -32.03
C ASP A 65 114.47 -15.44 -30.85
N PRO A 66 115.19 -16.58 -31.01
CA PRO A 66 115.38 -17.53 -32.14
C PRO A 66 114.87 -18.98 -31.79
N SER A 67 114.96 -20.08 -32.57
CA SER A 67 116.11 -20.75 -33.24
C SER A 67 115.57 -21.92 -34.13
N GLN A 68 115.86 -22.10 -35.43
CA GLN A 68 117.09 -22.51 -36.18
C GLN A 68 117.16 -24.01 -36.61
N ILE A 69 118.01 -24.31 -37.62
CA ILE A 69 118.36 -25.63 -38.23
C ILE A 69 117.28 -26.12 -39.24
N ALA A 70 117.46 -26.11 -40.58
CA ALA A 70 118.43 -26.77 -41.50
C ALA A 70 118.19 -28.30 -41.64
N GLN A 71 118.43 -29.01 -42.77
CA GLN A 71 119.04 -28.73 -44.08
C GLN A 71 118.50 -29.80 -45.07
N ASN A 72 118.12 -29.53 -46.33
CA ASN A 72 118.87 -29.74 -47.58
C ASN A 72 117.84 -29.92 -48.72
N SER A 73 118.09 -29.80 -50.03
CA SER A 73 118.97 -29.04 -50.93
C SER A 73 118.91 -29.76 -52.31
N SER A 74 119.33 -29.10 -53.41
CA SER A 74 119.58 -29.71 -54.75
C SER A 74 118.36 -30.17 -55.58
N GLN A 75 118.07 -29.51 -56.72
CA GLN A 75 118.37 -29.96 -58.11
C GLN A 75 117.09 -30.43 -58.85
N THR A 76 116.88 -30.28 -60.16
CA THR A 76 117.74 -29.80 -61.29
C THR A 76 116.92 -28.95 -62.27
N ALA A 77 117.55 -28.00 -63.00
CA ALA A 77 116.94 -27.28 -64.12
C ALA A 77 117.18 -27.96 -65.50
N LYS A 78 116.20 -27.85 -66.41
CA LYS A 78 116.18 -28.10 -67.89
C LYS A 78 114.70 -28.24 -68.31
N ARG A 79 114.20 -27.85 -69.50
CA ARG A 79 114.74 -27.24 -70.74
C ARG A 79 113.68 -26.24 -71.24
N THR A 80 114.05 -25.01 -71.60
CA THR A 80 114.26 -24.53 -73.00
C THR A 80 112.98 -24.15 -73.73
N ASP A 81 113.08 -23.05 -74.47
CA ASP A 81 112.07 -22.34 -75.23
C ASP A 81 111.54 -23.14 -76.43
N GLU A 82 110.32 -22.84 -76.88
CA GLU A 82 110.08 -22.25 -78.21
C GLU A 82 108.62 -21.78 -78.39
N GLN A 83 108.40 -20.85 -79.32
CA GLN A 83 107.07 -20.40 -79.72
C GLN A 83 106.59 -21.20 -80.93
N THR A 84 105.38 -21.77 -80.87
CA THR A 84 104.66 -22.22 -82.08
C THR A 84 103.18 -21.91 -81.95
N ALA A 85 102.63 -21.15 -82.92
CA ALA A 85 101.21 -20.84 -82.97
C ALA A 85 100.47 -21.84 -83.87
N ILE A 86 99.37 -22.42 -83.36
CA ILE A 86 98.38 -23.18 -84.14
C ILE A 86 96.98 -22.74 -83.64
N PRO A 87 96.03 -22.39 -84.53
CA PRO A 87 94.75 -21.78 -84.15
C PRO A 87 93.57 -22.78 -84.08
N ILE A 88 92.37 -22.26 -83.71
CA ILE A 88 91.05 -22.94 -83.73
C ILE A 88 90.91 -23.93 -82.54
N GLN A 89 89.78 -24.06 -81.80
CA GLN A 89 88.37 -23.72 -82.03
C GLN A 89 87.68 -23.22 -80.73
N MET A 90 86.57 -22.47 -80.84
CA MET A 90 85.68 -22.23 -79.68
C MET A 90 84.72 -23.41 -79.49
N ALA A 91 84.62 -23.92 -78.25
CA ALA A 91 83.56 -24.84 -77.85
C ALA A 91 82.38 -24.04 -77.28
N GLY A 92 81.17 -24.23 -77.84
CA GLY A 92 79.95 -23.63 -77.32
C GLY A 92 79.47 -24.34 -76.05
N PHE A 93 79.01 -23.57 -75.06
CA PHE A 93 78.35 -24.10 -73.87
C PHE A 93 76.85 -24.30 -74.17
N ASP A 94 76.47 -25.43 -74.76
CA ASP A 94 75.08 -25.81 -74.96
C ASP A 94 74.41 -26.18 -73.63
N LEU A 95 73.79 -25.18 -72.99
CA LEU A 95 72.89 -25.41 -71.85
C LEU A 95 71.58 -26.06 -72.35
N PRO A 96 71.14 -27.19 -71.76
CA PRO A 96 69.95 -27.90 -72.23
C PRO A 96 68.69 -27.03 -72.29
N ILE A 97 67.98 -27.08 -73.43
CA ILE A 97 66.88 -26.16 -73.78
C ILE A 97 65.74 -26.13 -72.72
N TRP A 98 65.55 -27.22 -71.98
CA TRP A 98 64.55 -27.31 -70.90
C TRP A 98 64.86 -26.47 -69.65
N ILE A 99 66.08 -25.91 -69.53
CA ILE A 99 66.42 -24.93 -68.48
C ILE A 99 65.73 -23.59 -68.73
N TYR A 100 65.50 -23.18 -69.99
CA TYR A 100 64.86 -21.88 -70.29
C TYR A 100 63.40 -21.77 -69.82
N PRO A 101 62.48 -22.73 -70.03
CA PRO A 101 61.13 -22.66 -69.47
C PRO A 101 61.10 -22.79 -67.94
N VAL A 102 61.99 -23.59 -67.33
CA VAL A 102 62.05 -23.74 -65.86
C VAL A 102 62.63 -22.49 -65.19
N GLY A 103 63.76 -21.98 -65.69
CA GLY A 103 64.35 -20.72 -65.26
C GLY A 103 63.44 -19.52 -65.55
N GLY A 104 62.74 -19.53 -66.69
CA GLY A 104 61.70 -18.56 -67.02
C GLY A 104 60.52 -18.59 -66.04
N ALA A 105 60.03 -19.77 -65.66
CA ALA A 105 58.99 -19.93 -64.65
C ALA A 105 59.46 -19.46 -63.26
N ILE A 106 60.67 -19.82 -62.84
CA ILE A 106 61.24 -19.36 -61.56
C ILE A 106 61.42 -17.84 -61.55
N PHE A 107 61.95 -17.26 -62.64
CA PHE A 107 62.09 -15.82 -62.81
C PHE A 107 60.73 -15.12 -62.77
N LEU A 108 59.73 -15.64 -63.47
CA LEU A 108 58.36 -15.12 -63.49
C LEU A 108 57.71 -15.19 -62.09
N ILE A 109 57.90 -16.30 -61.36
CA ILE A 109 57.40 -16.48 -59.98
C ILE A 109 58.08 -15.51 -58.99
N PHE A 110 59.37 -15.21 -59.15
CA PHE A 110 60.06 -14.21 -58.31
C PHE A 110 59.74 -12.76 -58.71
N PHE A 111 59.75 -12.45 -60.01
CA PHE A 111 59.61 -11.08 -60.49
C PHE A 111 58.17 -10.58 -60.56
N LEU A 112 57.12 -11.40 -60.74
CA LEU A 112 55.73 -10.90 -60.71
C LEU A 112 55.34 -10.25 -59.36
N PRO A 113 55.57 -10.85 -58.18
CA PRO A 113 55.25 -10.20 -56.92
C PRO A 113 56.13 -8.96 -56.66
N GLN A 114 57.39 -8.98 -57.11
CA GLN A 114 58.28 -7.81 -57.05
C GLN A 114 57.81 -6.68 -57.98
N LEU A 115 57.32 -7.01 -59.18
CA LEU A 115 56.74 -6.06 -60.13
C LEU A 115 55.43 -5.46 -59.57
N GLY A 116 54.58 -6.27 -58.92
CA GLY A 116 53.40 -5.77 -58.19
C GLY A 116 53.77 -4.77 -57.09
N TRP A 117 54.83 -5.05 -56.32
CA TRP A 117 55.36 -4.13 -55.31
C TRP A 117 55.91 -2.83 -55.91
N ILE A 118 56.62 -2.91 -57.04
CA ILE A 118 57.13 -1.74 -57.79
C ILE A 118 55.99 -0.93 -58.43
N LEU A 119 54.91 -1.57 -58.89
CA LEU A 119 53.70 -0.93 -59.43
C LEU A 119 52.78 -0.32 -58.35
N GLY A 120 53.10 -0.50 -57.07
CA GLY A 120 52.27 0.00 -55.98
C GLY A 120 50.91 -0.69 -55.88
N LEU A 121 50.86 -2.01 -56.15
CA LEU A 121 49.68 -2.85 -55.91
C LEU A 121 49.47 -3.04 -54.40
N ILE A 122 48.30 -2.64 -53.91
CA ILE A 122 47.87 -2.82 -52.53
C ILE A 122 46.49 -3.46 -52.54
N VAL A 123 46.40 -4.67 -51.96
CA VAL A 123 45.15 -5.37 -51.70
C VAL A 123 44.68 -5.02 -50.28
N VAL A 124 43.43 -4.61 -50.15
CA VAL A 124 42.73 -4.37 -48.87
C VAL A 124 41.64 -5.44 -48.71
N GLY A 125 41.65 -6.15 -47.59
CA GLY A 125 40.69 -7.23 -47.31
C GLY A 125 39.26 -6.73 -47.06
N GLU A 126 38.26 -7.60 -47.22
CA GLU A 126 36.82 -7.27 -47.15
C GLU A 126 36.39 -6.67 -45.79
N ARG A 127 37.07 -7.07 -44.71
CA ARG A 127 36.92 -6.57 -43.33
C ARG A 127 38.06 -5.63 -42.90
N GLU A 128 38.79 -5.05 -43.84
CA GLU A 128 39.82 -4.03 -43.61
C GLU A 128 39.42 -2.69 -44.24
N VAL A 129 40.00 -1.60 -43.72
CA VAL A 129 40.03 -0.28 -44.36
C VAL A 129 41.49 0.12 -44.58
N GLY A 130 41.83 0.62 -45.77
CA GLY A 130 43.19 1.05 -46.10
C GLY A 130 43.39 2.53 -45.81
N ILE A 131 44.11 2.86 -44.75
CA ILE A 131 44.41 4.24 -44.34
C ILE A 131 45.72 4.68 -44.99
N VAL A 132 45.63 5.64 -45.89
CA VAL A 132 46.76 6.12 -46.70
C VAL A 132 47.56 7.16 -45.92
N VAL A 133 48.88 6.96 -45.83
CA VAL A 133 49.85 7.96 -45.35
C VAL A 133 50.82 8.29 -46.48
N LYS A 134 50.95 9.57 -46.81
CA LYS A 134 51.87 10.07 -47.85
C LYS A 134 53.15 10.56 -47.19
N LYS A 135 54.28 9.91 -47.50
CA LYS A 135 55.59 10.13 -46.86
C LYS A 135 56.21 11.47 -47.22
N PHE A 136 56.01 11.92 -48.46
CA PHE A 136 56.49 13.22 -48.94
C PHE A 136 55.57 13.78 -50.03
N SER A 137 55.52 15.10 -50.12
CA SER A 137 54.76 15.86 -51.12
C SER A 137 55.38 17.25 -51.27
N SER A 138 55.09 17.95 -52.36
CA SER A 138 55.47 19.36 -52.56
C SER A 138 54.62 20.35 -51.75
N ARG A 139 53.55 19.86 -51.11
CA ARG A 139 52.70 20.60 -50.18
C ARG A 139 52.80 20.00 -48.77
N SER A 140 53.06 20.85 -47.77
CA SER A 140 53.01 20.51 -46.35
C SER A 140 51.61 20.75 -45.79
N LEU A 141 51.19 19.94 -44.81
CA LEU A 141 50.00 20.20 -44.00
C LEU A 141 50.05 21.61 -43.36
N PRO A 142 48.91 22.32 -43.28
CA PRO A 142 48.79 23.53 -42.46
C PRO A 142 49.06 23.26 -40.97
N PRO A 143 49.69 24.19 -40.23
CA PRO A 143 49.96 24.00 -38.80
C PRO A 143 48.70 23.72 -37.99
N GLY A 144 48.70 22.60 -37.26
CA GLY A 144 47.57 22.18 -36.42
C GLY A 144 46.57 21.22 -37.07
N GLN A 145 46.75 20.88 -38.36
CA GLN A 145 46.06 19.78 -39.03
C GLN A 145 46.93 18.50 -39.04
N LEU A 146 46.26 17.34 -39.05
CA LEU A 146 46.84 15.99 -39.04
C LEU A 146 46.50 15.22 -40.33
N VAL A 147 45.38 15.58 -40.99
CA VAL A 147 44.79 14.84 -42.11
C VAL A 147 44.69 15.72 -43.36
N ALA A 148 45.39 15.29 -44.42
CA ALA A 148 45.53 16.03 -45.67
C ALA A 148 44.31 15.84 -46.58
N LEU A 149 43.83 16.96 -47.12
CA LEU A 149 42.73 16.99 -48.09
C LEU A 149 43.19 17.03 -49.55
N ASN A 150 44.32 17.71 -49.86
CA ASN A 150 44.74 17.99 -51.25
C ASN A 150 46.08 17.36 -51.63
N GLY A 151 46.36 16.17 -51.09
CA GLY A 151 47.55 15.39 -51.41
C GLY A 151 48.84 15.91 -50.74
N GLU A 152 48.73 16.63 -49.63
CA GLU A 152 49.87 17.01 -48.78
C GLU A 152 50.54 15.79 -48.11
N ALA A 153 51.74 15.98 -47.57
CA ALA A 153 52.42 14.94 -46.78
C ALA A 153 51.74 14.76 -45.41
N GLY A 154 51.44 13.51 -45.02
CA GLY A 154 50.66 13.18 -43.82
C GLY A 154 49.65 12.05 -44.05
N PHE A 155 48.79 11.78 -43.06
CA PHE A 155 47.59 10.95 -43.26
C PHE A 155 46.69 11.61 -44.32
N GLN A 156 46.04 10.85 -45.19
CA GLN A 156 45.06 11.37 -46.14
C GLN A 156 43.64 11.20 -45.58
N ALA A 157 42.72 12.07 -45.97
CA ALA A 157 41.30 11.93 -45.62
C ALA A 157 40.68 10.67 -46.25
N ASP A 158 40.92 10.45 -47.55
CA ASP A 158 40.33 9.35 -48.31
C ASP A 158 40.89 7.99 -47.85
N THR A 159 40.00 7.07 -47.51
CA THR A 159 40.32 5.66 -47.22
C THR A 159 40.17 4.79 -48.45
N LEU A 160 40.96 3.72 -48.55
CA LEU A 160 40.80 2.70 -49.58
C LEU A 160 39.70 1.69 -49.18
N PRO A 161 38.66 1.49 -50.03
CA PRO A 161 37.68 0.41 -49.85
C PRO A 161 38.34 -0.96 -50.10
N PRO A 162 37.69 -2.07 -49.71
CA PRO A 162 38.19 -3.42 -50.02
C PRO A 162 38.36 -3.62 -51.54
N GLY A 163 39.43 -4.32 -51.93
CA GLY A 163 39.76 -4.55 -53.34
C GLY A 163 41.24 -4.37 -53.68
N TRP A 164 41.53 -4.25 -54.98
CA TRP A 164 42.87 -4.11 -55.54
C TRP A 164 43.11 -2.66 -55.99
N HIS A 165 44.06 -1.98 -55.35
CA HIS A 165 44.43 -0.59 -55.65
C HIS A 165 45.83 -0.54 -56.25
N PHE A 166 46.05 0.35 -57.23
CA PHE A 166 47.30 0.49 -57.96
C PHE A 166 47.86 1.91 -57.83
N GLY A 167 49.17 2.09 -58.05
CA GLY A 167 49.83 3.40 -57.98
C GLY A 167 50.18 3.91 -56.57
N TYR A 168 49.88 3.14 -55.52
CA TYR A 168 50.29 3.45 -54.15
C TYR A 168 51.73 2.98 -53.89
N PHE A 169 52.68 3.61 -54.60
CA PHE A 169 54.08 3.19 -54.60
C PHE A 169 54.70 3.20 -53.19
N PRO A 170 55.35 2.11 -52.73
CA PRO A 170 55.86 1.99 -51.35
C PRO A 170 56.92 3.01 -50.93
N TRP A 171 57.55 3.72 -51.87
CA TRP A 171 58.50 4.80 -51.59
C TRP A 171 57.81 6.14 -51.28
N GLN A 172 56.67 6.43 -51.92
CA GLN A 172 55.89 7.67 -51.70
C GLN A 172 54.77 7.50 -50.66
N TYR A 173 54.13 6.32 -50.61
CA TYR A 173 52.98 6.03 -49.76
C TYR A 173 53.30 4.92 -48.75
N ASN A 174 52.51 4.89 -47.68
CA ASN A 174 52.39 3.79 -46.73
C ASN A 174 50.90 3.61 -46.43
N VAL A 175 50.31 2.48 -46.81
CA VAL A 175 48.91 2.18 -46.49
C VAL A 175 48.88 1.24 -45.30
N LYS A 176 48.39 1.73 -44.18
CA LYS A 176 48.03 0.88 -43.05
C LYS A 176 46.72 0.16 -43.38
N ARG A 177 46.64 -1.13 -43.08
CA ARG A 177 45.38 -1.88 -43.09
C ARG A 177 44.93 -2.00 -41.65
N GLU A 178 43.76 -1.46 -41.35
CA GLU A 178 43.16 -1.54 -40.02
C GLU A 178 41.78 -2.23 -40.14
N PRO A 179 41.35 -3.02 -39.15
CA PRO A 179 40.07 -3.72 -39.22
C PRO A 179 38.90 -2.72 -39.23
N VAL A 180 37.83 -3.04 -39.96
CA VAL A 180 36.61 -2.24 -39.95
C VAL A 180 36.01 -2.13 -38.54
N VAL A 181 35.41 -0.97 -38.24
CA VAL A 181 34.84 -0.70 -36.91
C VAL A 181 33.50 -1.41 -36.78
N GLU A 182 33.44 -2.39 -35.89
CA GLU A 182 32.26 -3.22 -35.64
C GLU A 182 31.63 -2.84 -34.29
N VAL A 183 30.51 -2.12 -34.35
CA VAL A 183 29.67 -1.76 -33.19
C VAL A 183 28.67 -2.90 -32.95
N PRO A 184 28.72 -3.58 -31.79
CA PRO A 184 27.80 -4.67 -31.47
C PRO A 184 26.32 -4.28 -31.47
N GLN A 185 25.43 -5.28 -31.58
CA GLN A 185 23.99 -5.07 -31.37
C GLN A 185 23.71 -4.64 -29.93
N ASN A 186 22.72 -3.76 -29.77
CA ASN A 186 22.34 -3.11 -28.51
C ASN A 186 23.42 -2.18 -27.91
N GLU A 187 24.44 -1.81 -28.69
CA GLU A 187 25.44 -0.80 -28.35
C GLU A 187 25.42 0.40 -29.32
N ILE A 188 25.98 1.53 -28.86
CA ILE A 188 26.30 2.72 -29.65
C ILE A 188 27.81 2.99 -29.64
N GLY A 189 28.33 3.44 -30.78
CA GLY A 189 29.69 3.95 -30.93
C GLY A 189 29.74 5.46 -30.68
N LEU A 190 30.70 5.92 -29.86
CA LEU A 190 31.00 7.35 -29.68
C LEU A 190 32.23 7.73 -30.48
N ILE A 191 32.28 8.98 -30.96
CA ILE A 191 33.30 9.43 -31.91
C ILE A 191 34.12 10.56 -31.30
N LEU A 192 35.43 10.41 -31.31
CA LEU A 192 36.41 11.44 -30.97
C LEU A 192 37.14 11.83 -32.27
N ALA A 193 36.88 13.03 -32.78
CA ALA A 193 37.59 13.56 -33.94
C ALA A 193 38.94 14.15 -33.51
N ASN A 194 40.04 13.65 -34.07
CA ASN A 194 41.41 14.07 -33.76
C ASN A 194 41.81 15.36 -34.51
N ASP A 195 41.15 15.65 -35.62
CA ASP A 195 41.40 16.81 -36.50
C ASP A 195 40.08 17.47 -36.94
N GLY A 196 40.16 18.72 -37.40
CA GLY A 196 39.04 19.59 -37.70
C GLY A 196 39.15 20.97 -37.05
N LEU A 197 38.10 21.78 -37.19
CA LEU A 197 38.01 23.10 -36.58
C LEU A 197 37.95 23.01 -35.04
N PRO A 198 38.46 23.99 -34.28
CA PRO A 198 38.29 23.99 -32.83
C PRO A 198 36.81 24.20 -32.46
N ILE A 199 36.30 23.40 -31.52
CA ILE A 199 34.96 23.60 -30.93
C ILE A 199 34.90 25.00 -30.29
N PRO A 200 33.85 25.82 -30.54
CA PRO A 200 33.68 27.11 -29.88
C PRO A 200 33.58 26.97 -28.35
N PRO A 201 34.19 27.87 -27.55
CA PRO A 201 34.30 27.71 -26.09
C PRO A 201 32.96 27.75 -25.34
N GLN A 202 31.85 28.06 -26.01
CA GLN A 202 30.48 27.98 -25.48
C GLN A 202 29.92 26.55 -25.46
N ARG A 203 30.42 25.66 -26.32
CA ARG A 203 29.97 24.26 -26.51
C ARG A 203 30.99 23.28 -25.92
N ILE A 204 30.50 22.10 -25.54
CA ILE A 204 31.35 21.00 -25.03
C ILE A 204 31.60 19.94 -26.12
N LEU A 205 30.64 19.74 -27.04
CA LEU A 205 30.67 18.72 -28.08
C LEU A 205 30.71 19.33 -29.48
N GLY A 206 31.49 18.71 -30.37
CA GLY A 206 31.58 19.07 -31.78
C GLY A 206 30.27 18.78 -32.51
N LYS A 207 29.87 19.71 -33.40
CA LYS A 207 28.62 19.60 -34.16
C LYS A 207 28.55 18.34 -35.01
N VAL A 208 27.33 17.85 -35.24
CA VAL A 208 27.07 16.78 -36.21
C VAL A 208 27.24 17.33 -37.62
N VAL A 209 27.87 16.55 -38.49
CA VAL A 209 28.07 16.83 -39.91
C VAL A 209 27.62 15.61 -40.71
N GLU A 210 26.89 15.82 -41.80
CA GLU A 210 26.36 14.75 -42.66
C GLU A 210 27.50 14.08 -43.47
N CYS A 211 28.19 13.11 -42.89
CA CYS A 211 29.42 12.50 -43.44
C CYS A 211 29.36 10.96 -43.55
N ASP A 212 28.17 10.41 -43.84
CA ASP A 212 27.92 8.96 -43.99
C ASP A 212 28.43 8.16 -42.76
N ASP A 213 27.89 8.49 -41.58
CA ASP A 213 28.27 7.91 -40.28
C ASP A 213 29.79 7.90 -40.02
N PHE A 214 30.44 9.04 -40.31
CA PHE A 214 31.87 9.30 -40.17
C PHE A 214 32.77 8.43 -41.07
N GLN A 215 32.21 7.78 -42.09
CA GLN A 215 32.98 7.07 -43.11
C GLN A 215 33.62 8.04 -44.12
N ASP A 216 32.92 9.12 -44.51
CA ASP A 216 33.49 10.16 -45.38
C ASP A 216 34.22 11.25 -44.57
N ALA A 217 35.47 10.94 -44.24
CA ALA A 217 36.44 11.85 -43.63
C ALA A 217 36.68 13.14 -44.44
N ARG A 218 36.55 13.12 -45.77
CA ARG A 218 36.72 14.29 -46.62
C ARG A 218 35.52 15.23 -46.46
N LYS A 219 34.29 14.71 -46.55
CA LYS A 219 33.05 15.48 -46.38
C LYS A 219 32.90 16.02 -44.97
N PHE A 220 33.35 15.30 -43.93
CA PHE A 220 33.44 15.82 -42.57
C PHE A 220 34.29 17.10 -42.48
N LEU A 221 35.54 17.03 -42.95
CA LEU A 221 36.47 18.16 -42.87
C LEU A 221 36.06 19.32 -43.78
N THR A 222 35.61 19.07 -45.02
CA THR A 222 35.21 20.14 -45.95
C THR A 222 33.90 20.82 -45.57
N SER A 223 32.99 20.13 -44.88
CA SER A 223 31.78 20.73 -44.29
C SER A 223 32.06 21.41 -42.92
N GLY A 224 33.35 21.57 -42.56
CA GLY A 224 33.79 22.28 -41.36
C GLY A 224 33.55 21.52 -40.06
N GLY A 225 33.72 20.20 -40.05
CA GLY A 225 33.68 19.36 -38.86
C GLY A 225 34.68 19.79 -37.78
N GLU A 226 34.35 19.51 -36.52
CA GLU A 226 35.01 20.06 -35.34
C GLU A 226 35.78 18.98 -34.57
N LYS A 227 37.00 19.27 -34.13
CA LYS A 227 37.86 18.32 -33.40
C LYS A 227 37.47 18.23 -31.93
N GLY A 228 37.47 17.01 -31.39
CA GLY A 228 37.05 16.70 -30.03
C GLY A 228 35.91 15.67 -29.99
N ARG A 229 35.24 15.57 -28.84
CA ARG A 229 34.09 14.67 -28.64
C ARG A 229 32.94 15.10 -29.53
N GLN A 230 32.44 14.19 -30.36
CA GLN A 230 31.31 14.50 -31.25
C GLN A 230 29.98 14.40 -30.52
N LEU A 231 29.03 15.23 -30.94
CA LEU A 231 27.63 15.17 -30.51
C LEU A 231 26.89 13.98 -31.17
N GLY A 232 27.33 13.57 -32.36
CA GLY A 232 26.80 12.43 -33.11
C GLY A 232 27.29 11.09 -32.60
N ILE A 233 26.49 10.05 -32.84
CA ILE A 233 26.74 8.65 -32.46
C ILE A 233 26.60 7.75 -33.68
N VAL A 234 27.24 6.60 -33.63
CA VAL A 234 27.16 5.54 -34.66
C VAL A 234 26.37 4.37 -34.06
N THR A 235 25.40 3.84 -34.79
CA THR A 235 24.54 2.73 -34.31
C THR A 235 25.20 1.37 -34.49
N ALA A 236 24.58 0.28 -34.00
CA ALA A 236 25.03 -1.09 -34.25
C ALA A 236 25.24 -1.37 -35.76
N GLY A 237 26.43 -1.84 -36.15
CA GLY A 237 26.79 -2.01 -37.56
C GLY A 237 28.29 -2.21 -37.80
N THR A 238 28.70 -2.15 -39.08
CA THR A 238 30.10 -2.29 -39.49
C THR A 238 30.48 -1.15 -40.42
N TYR A 239 31.37 -0.27 -39.95
CA TYR A 239 31.67 1.03 -40.56
C TYR A 239 33.14 1.14 -40.98
N ARG A 240 33.38 1.76 -42.14
CA ARG A 240 34.71 1.94 -42.75
C ARG A 240 35.32 3.30 -42.39
N ILE A 241 35.39 3.57 -41.09
CA ILE A 241 35.80 4.85 -40.53
C ILE A 241 37.34 4.99 -40.60
N ASN A 242 37.82 6.19 -40.97
CA ASN A 242 39.25 6.52 -40.97
C ASN A 242 39.76 6.71 -39.52
N THR A 243 40.36 5.66 -38.93
CA THR A 243 40.79 5.64 -37.52
C THR A 243 41.85 6.70 -37.16
N ALA A 244 42.59 7.22 -38.15
CA ALA A 244 43.54 8.31 -37.94
C ALA A 244 42.82 9.65 -37.68
N LEU A 245 41.71 9.90 -38.38
CA LEU A 245 40.86 11.07 -38.15
C LEU A 245 39.93 10.87 -36.94
N PHE A 246 39.36 9.68 -36.79
CA PHE A 246 38.30 9.39 -35.82
C PHE A 246 38.66 8.22 -34.90
N SER A 247 38.88 8.49 -33.63
CA SER A 247 38.98 7.44 -32.61
C SER A 247 37.57 7.05 -32.13
N VAL A 248 37.09 5.90 -32.59
CA VAL A 248 35.76 5.37 -32.24
C VAL A 248 35.82 4.54 -30.96
N ILE A 249 34.89 4.83 -30.05
CA ILE A 249 34.78 4.20 -28.74
C ILE A 249 33.59 3.22 -28.76
N THR A 250 33.85 1.98 -28.37
CA THR A 250 32.93 0.83 -28.31
C THR A 250 33.14 0.09 -26.98
N SER A 251 32.28 -0.86 -26.61
CA SER A 251 32.47 -1.70 -25.41
C SER A 251 33.87 -2.34 -25.31
N LYS A 252 34.47 -2.68 -26.45
CA LYS A 252 35.78 -3.34 -26.57
C LYS A 252 36.96 -2.44 -26.12
N ASN A 253 36.85 -1.11 -26.22
CA ASN A 253 37.94 -0.18 -25.91
C ASN A 253 37.58 0.97 -24.92
N CYS A 254 36.31 1.10 -24.50
CA CYS A 254 35.85 2.21 -23.67
C CYS A 254 36.63 2.43 -22.36
N ALA A 255 37.16 1.35 -21.76
CA ALA A 255 37.98 1.40 -20.56
C ALA A 255 39.27 2.24 -20.75
N GLN A 256 39.83 2.28 -21.96
CA GLN A 256 41.00 3.10 -22.29
C GLN A 256 40.67 4.61 -22.31
N HIS A 257 39.39 4.94 -22.51
CA HIS A 257 38.86 6.31 -22.52
C HIS A 257 38.14 6.68 -21.21
N GLY A 258 38.31 5.90 -20.14
CA GLY A 258 37.74 6.17 -18.82
C GLY A 258 36.23 5.95 -18.70
N MET A 259 35.62 5.16 -19.60
CA MET A 259 34.19 4.85 -19.59
C MET A 259 33.92 3.36 -19.39
N SER A 260 32.76 3.04 -18.81
CA SER A 260 32.29 1.67 -18.61
C SER A 260 31.46 1.19 -19.81
N PRO A 261 31.48 -0.11 -20.17
CA PRO A 261 30.66 -0.64 -21.28
C PRO A 261 29.16 -0.38 -21.10
N LYS A 262 28.69 -0.30 -19.85
CA LYS A 262 27.27 -0.02 -19.52
C LYS A 262 26.78 1.34 -20.02
N GLN A 263 27.68 2.32 -20.21
CA GLN A 263 27.34 3.65 -20.71
C GLN A 263 27.20 3.68 -22.24
N LEU A 264 27.59 2.61 -22.95
CA LEU A 264 27.50 2.47 -24.40
C LEU A 264 26.38 1.52 -24.84
N LEU A 265 25.61 0.96 -23.90
CA LEU A 265 24.41 0.20 -24.20
C LEU A 265 23.26 1.15 -24.57
N VAL A 266 22.39 0.72 -25.49
CA VAL A 266 21.14 1.43 -25.81
C VAL A 266 20.30 1.59 -24.53
N HIS A 267 19.92 2.83 -24.20
CA HIS A 267 19.31 3.12 -22.90
C HIS A 267 17.86 2.66 -22.88
N THR A 268 17.56 1.60 -22.11
CA THR A 268 16.22 1.05 -21.98
C THR A 268 15.56 1.53 -20.69
N VAL A 269 14.44 2.23 -20.81
CA VAL A 269 13.59 2.69 -19.70
C VAL A 269 12.49 1.66 -19.45
N ASP A 270 12.37 1.20 -18.20
CA ASP A 270 11.42 0.17 -17.80
C ASP A 270 9.94 0.63 -17.95
N PRO A 271 8.98 -0.28 -18.25
CA PRO A 271 7.56 0.08 -18.38
C PRO A 271 6.88 0.70 -17.15
N SER A 272 7.50 0.61 -15.97
CA SER A 272 7.03 1.18 -14.71
C SER A 272 7.78 2.45 -14.27
N THR A 273 8.80 2.86 -15.02
CA THR A 273 9.64 4.03 -14.73
C THR A 273 9.49 5.11 -15.79
N VAL A 274 9.94 6.31 -15.44
CA VAL A 274 10.05 7.47 -16.31
C VAL A 274 11.51 7.94 -16.30
N GLY A 275 12.05 8.23 -17.48
CA GLY A 275 13.40 8.74 -17.65
C GLY A 275 13.44 10.25 -17.46
N ILE A 276 13.99 10.70 -16.33
CA ILE A 276 14.30 12.11 -16.09
C ILE A 276 15.62 12.43 -16.79
N VAL A 277 15.62 13.42 -17.69
CA VAL A 277 16.78 13.75 -18.53
C VAL A 277 17.53 14.96 -17.97
N THR A 278 18.85 14.85 -17.93
CA THR A 278 19.78 15.95 -17.69
C THR A 278 20.73 16.06 -18.88
N THR A 279 20.63 17.14 -19.64
CA THR A 279 21.55 17.46 -20.74
C THR A 279 22.84 18.11 -20.21
N LEU A 280 23.95 17.96 -20.92
CA LEU A 280 25.28 18.46 -20.54
C LEU A 280 25.81 19.54 -21.49
N ASP A 281 25.26 19.66 -22.70
CA ASP A 281 25.63 20.68 -23.70
C ASP A 281 24.37 21.41 -24.20
N GLY A 282 24.54 22.64 -24.68
CA GLY A 282 23.44 23.58 -24.96
C GLY A 282 23.58 24.93 -24.23
N ALA A 283 22.56 25.78 -24.35
CA ALA A 283 22.50 27.09 -23.69
C ALA A 283 22.43 26.95 -22.15
N PRO A 284 22.95 27.89 -21.35
CA PRO A 284 22.67 27.90 -19.90
C PRO A 284 21.16 28.08 -19.64
N ILE A 285 20.62 27.46 -18.60
CA ILE A 285 19.23 27.72 -18.13
C ILE A 285 19.12 29.19 -17.70
N ASP A 286 17.98 29.81 -18.00
CA ASP A 286 17.65 31.19 -17.60
C ASP A 286 17.67 31.40 -16.07
N GLU A 287 18.03 32.60 -15.63
CA GLU A 287 18.10 32.95 -14.21
C GLU A 287 16.71 32.88 -13.53
N GLY A 288 16.54 31.95 -12.59
CA GLY A 288 15.30 31.74 -11.85
C GLY A 288 14.50 30.49 -12.24
N GLU A 289 14.90 29.80 -13.31
CA GLU A 289 14.38 28.48 -13.66
C GLU A 289 15.32 27.35 -13.23
N ILE A 290 14.76 26.15 -13.05
CA ILE A 290 15.49 24.95 -12.58
C ILE A 290 15.64 23.87 -13.66
N ALA A 291 15.01 24.04 -14.82
CA ALA A 291 15.07 23.10 -15.94
C ALA A 291 14.95 23.79 -17.29
N GLY A 292 15.45 23.12 -18.33
CA GLY A 292 15.27 23.53 -19.72
C GLY A 292 13.86 23.28 -20.22
N SER A 293 13.28 24.30 -20.86
CA SER A 293 11.97 24.24 -21.53
C SER A 293 11.91 23.16 -22.62
N ILE A 294 10.74 22.53 -22.80
CA ILE A 294 10.51 21.55 -23.89
C ILE A 294 10.85 22.15 -25.28
N VAL A 295 11.58 21.39 -26.10
CA VAL A 295 12.06 21.76 -27.45
C VAL A 295 11.40 20.85 -28.50
N PRO A 296 11.05 21.33 -29.72
CA PRO A 296 10.55 20.45 -30.79
C PRO A 296 11.67 19.64 -31.48
N ASP A 297 11.26 18.66 -32.30
CA ASP A 297 12.05 18.04 -33.37
C ASP A 297 13.43 17.42 -33.02
N HIS A 298 13.69 17.10 -31.75
CA HIS A 298 14.91 16.40 -31.30
C HIS A 298 14.73 14.92 -30.95
N ASP A 299 13.55 14.34 -31.22
CA ASP A 299 13.28 12.88 -31.20
C ASP A 299 13.71 12.20 -29.89
N ASN A 300 13.14 12.66 -28.77
CA ASN A 300 13.46 12.23 -27.40
C ASN A 300 14.96 12.21 -27.10
N PHE A 301 15.65 13.29 -27.49
CA PHE A 301 17.08 13.55 -27.27
C PHE A 301 18.05 12.67 -28.11
N GLN A 302 17.54 11.83 -29.02
CA GLN A 302 18.37 11.09 -29.97
C GLN A 302 19.01 12.03 -31.01
N LYS A 303 18.28 13.04 -31.48
CA LYS A 303 18.76 14.05 -32.44
C LYS A 303 19.36 15.25 -31.71
N ALA A 304 20.45 15.00 -30.98
CA ALA A 304 21.09 15.97 -30.10
C ALA A 304 21.52 17.29 -30.80
N GLN A 305 21.89 17.26 -32.09
CA GLN A 305 22.17 18.48 -32.86
C GLN A 305 20.92 19.37 -32.99
N SER A 306 19.76 18.78 -33.32
CA SER A 306 18.48 19.50 -33.43
C SER A 306 18.09 20.16 -32.09
N PHE A 307 18.31 19.48 -30.96
CA PHE A 307 18.07 20.07 -29.64
C PHE A 307 18.89 21.34 -29.42
N VAL A 308 20.19 21.31 -29.71
CA VAL A 308 21.09 22.47 -29.52
C VAL A 308 20.78 23.60 -30.53
N GLU A 309 20.41 23.27 -31.76
CA GLU A 309 20.07 24.26 -32.80
C GLU A 309 18.74 24.98 -32.52
N HIS A 310 17.75 24.29 -31.96
CA HIS A 310 16.47 24.88 -31.52
C HIS A 310 16.54 25.59 -30.16
N GLY A 311 17.74 25.91 -29.66
CA GLY A 311 17.93 26.68 -28.42
C GLY A 311 17.84 25.86 -27.13
N GLY A 312 18.02 24.54 -27.19
CA GLY A 312 17.93 23.67 -26.03
C GLY A 312 18.95 23.97 -24.94
N HIS A 313 18.47 23.96 -23.69
CA HIS A 313 19.25 24.30 -22.50
C HIS A 313 19.98 23.09 -21.91
N ARG A 314 21.18 23.31 -21.34
CA ARG A 314 21.96 22.32 -20.60
C ARG A 314 21.52 22.25 -19.13
N GLY A 315 21.30 21.05 -18.63
CA GLY A 315 20.86 20.79 -17.26
C GLY A 315 19.62 19.89 -17.24
N LEU A 316 18.93 19.86 -16.10
CA LEU A 316 17.66 19.13 -15.94
C LEU A 316 16.63 19.60 -16.99
N GLN A 317 15.81 18.70 -17.52
CA GLN A 317 14.83 19.01 -18.57
C GLN A 317 13.37 18.89 -18.09
N GLU A 318 12.50 19.72 -18.65
CA GLU A 318 11.04 19.58 -18.48
C GLU A 318 10.52 18.27 -19.09
N GLN A 319 11.01 17.92 -20.29
CA GLN A 319 10.60 16.72 -21.00
C GLN A 319 11.17 15.45 -20.38
N VAL A 320 10.26 14.51 -20.10
CA VAL A 320 10.59 13.14 -19.70
C VAL A 320 10.71 12.21 -20.91
N VAL A 321 11.52 11.17 -20.77
CA VAL A 321 11.61 10.04 -21.71
C VAL A 321 10.74 8.89 -21.20
N LEU A 322 9.88 8.36 -22.07
CA LEU A 322 8.97 7.26 -21.76
C LEU A 322 9.68 5.89 -21.88
N SER A 323 9.00 4.85 -21.41
CA SER A 323 9.46 3.47 -21.51
C SER A 323 9.75 3.04 -22.96
N GLY A 324 10.89 2.37 -23.16
CA GLY A 324 11.42 2.08 -24.49
C GLY A 324 12.94 2.05 -24.53
N SER A 325 13.52 1.71 -25.67
CA SER A 325 14.98 1.64 -25.90
C SER A 325 15.42 2.81 -26.79
N TRP A 326 16.33 3.64 -26.29
CA TRP A 326 16.69 4.94 -26.87
C TRP A 326 18.20 5.05 -27.15
N ASN A 327 18.56 5.52 -28.34
CA ASN A 327 19.95 5.73 -28.75
C ASN A 327 20.47 7.09 -28.24
N LEU A 328 20.87 7.14 -26.97
CA LEU A 328 21.26 8.39 -26.29
C LEU A 328 22.77 8.50 -26.08
N ASN A 329 23.35 9.63 -26.50
CA ASN A 329 24.77 9.92 -26.30
C ASN A 329 25.05 10.28 -24.82
N PRO A 330 25.82 9.48 -24.06
CA PRO A 330 26.06 9.70 -22.63
C PRO A 330 26.97 10.90 -22.33
N TRP A 331 27.60 11.51 -23.34
CA TRP A 331 28.28 12.80 -23.19
C TRP A 331 27.33 14.00 -23.33
N PHE A 332 26.15 13.80 -23.91
CA PHE A 332 25.15 14.85 -24.16
C PHE A 332 23.97 14.78 -23.18
N ALA A 333 23.41 13.58 -22.95
CA ALA A 333 22.24 13.38 -22.11
C ALA A 333 22.47 12.22 -21.13
N ALA A 334 22.31 12.51 -19.84
CA ALA A 334 22.21 11.51 -18.78
C ALA A 334 20.72 11.29 -18.46
N VAL A 335 20.31 10.03 -18.30
CA VAL A 335 18.93 9.67 -17.94
C VAL A 335 18.92 8.95 -16.60
N GLN A 336 18.18 9.49 -15.64
CA GLN A 336 17.88 8.87 -14.36
C GLN A 336 16.46 8.31 -14.38
N GLN A 337 16.32 7.00 -14.15
CA GLN A 337 15.01 6.36 -14.07
C GLN A 337 14.42 6.51 -12.67
N VAL A 338 13.15 6.92 -12.61
CA VAL A 338 12.36 7.12 -11.40
C VAL A 338 11.01 6.42 -11.59
N PRO A 339 10.39 5.80 -10.57
CA PRO A 339 9.04 5.22 -10.71
C PRO A 339 8.02 6.29 -11.15
N MET A 340 7.08 5.91 -12.02
CA MET A 340 5.97 6.79 -12.41
C MET A 340 5.14 7.18 -11.18
N THR A 341 4.56 8.39 -11.19
CA THR A 341 3.68 8.84 -10.10
C THR A 341 2.35 8.13 -10.17
N GLU A 342 2.00 7.39 -9.12
CA GLU A 342 0.76 6.61 -9.03
C GLU A 342 -0.27 7.37 -8.17
N VAL A 343 -1.41 7.69 -8.78
CA VAL A 343 -2.58 8.27 -8.11
C VAL A 343 -3.56 7.13 -7.83
N PRO A 344 -3.81 6.75 -6.55
CA PRO A 344 -4.70 5.64 -6.23
C PRO A 344 -6.18 5.99 -6.45
N ILE A 345 -7.02 4.97 -6.63
CA ILE A 345 -8.48 5.13 -6.76
C ILE A 345 -9.04 5.81 -5.50
N GLY A 346 -9.94 6.77 -5.71
CA GLY A 346 -10.49 7.60 -4.63
C GLY A 346 -9.69 8.87 -4.33
N TYR A 347 -8.51 9.06 -4.94
CA TYR A 347 -7.70 10.28 -4.83
C TYR A 347 -7.56 10.98 -6.19
N VAL A 348 -7.19 12.26 -6.16
CA VAL A 348 -6.62 12.98 -7.32
C VAL A 348 -5.25 13.53 -6.97
N GLY A 349 -4.36 13.59 -7.95
CA GLY A 349 -3.03 14.20 -7.82
C GLY A 349 -3.08 15.66 -8.27
N VAL A 350 -3.01 16.60 -7.34
CA VAL A 350 -2.84 18.02 -7.69
C VAL A 350 -1.37 18.28 -7.97
N VAL A 351 -1.06 18.80 -9.16
CA VAL A 351 0.32 19.07 -9.59
C VAL A 351 0.72 20.50 -9.24
N ILE A 352 1.88 20.62 -8.59
CA ILE A 352 2.56 21.87 -8.30
C ILE A 352 3.82 21.88 -9.16
N SER A 353 3.85 22.70 -10.22
CA SER A 353 5.01 22.86 -11.11
C SER A 353 5.89 24.01 -10.65
N PHE A 354 7.19 23.75 -10.49
CA PHE A 354 8.19 24.77 -10.18
C PHE A 354 8.83 25.41 -11.44
N VAL A 355 8.35 24.99 -12.63
CA VAL A 355 8.89 25.32 -13.96
C VAL A 355 7.76 25.63 -14.94
N GLY A 356 8.13 26.11 -16.13
CA GLY A 356 7.22 26.54 -17.19
C GLY A 356 7.11 28.06 -17.27
N ARG A 357 6.63 28.55 -18.40
CA ARG A 357 6.53 30.00 -18.66
C ARG A 357 5.58 30.67 -17.65
N SER A 358 5.94 31.87 -17.21
CA SER A 358 5.07 32.76 -16.45
C SER A 358 3.95 33.29 -17.35
N HIS A 359 2.82 32.60 -17.35
CA HIS A 359 1.61 33.01 -18.08
C HIS A 359 0.51 33.49 -17.11
N GLU A 360 -0.57 34.01 -17.68
CA GLU A 360 -1.63 34.71 -16.95
C GLU A 360 -2.43 33.74 -16.05
N ASP A 361 -2.90 34.25 -14.91
CA ASP A 361 -3.67 33.50 -13.93
C ASP A 361 -5.06 33.15 -14.47
N VAL A 362 -5.38 31.85 -14.52
CA VAL A 362 -6.69 31.38 -15.01
C VAL A 362 -7.75 31.30 -13.91
N SER A 363 -7.41 31.67 -12.68
CA SER A 363 -8.33 31.67 -11.53
C SER A 363 -9.43 32.76 -11.61
N GLY A 364 -9.17 33.82 -12.39
CA GLY A 364 -10.06 34.97 -12.59
C GLY A 364 -10.19 35.90 -11.38
N ASP A 365 -10.70 37.12 -11.63
CA ASP A 365 -10.76 38.23 -10.65
C ASP A 365 -11.41 37.89 -9.29
N SER A 366 -12.20 36.82 -9.21
CA SER A 366 -12.82 36.31 -8.00
C SER A 366 -11.88 35.54 -7.04
N PHE A 367 -10.69 35.13 -7.48
CA PHE A 367 -9.81 34.24 -6.72
C PHE A 367 -8.50 34.93 -6.33
N THR A 368 -8.45 35.49 -5.11
CA THR A 368 -7.31 36.31 -4.65
C THR A 368 -6.22 35.54 -3.90
N HIS A 369 -6.11 34.22 -4.07
CA HIS A 369 -5.38 33.33 -3.14
C HIS A 369 -4.45 32.32 -3.85
N GLY A 370 -3.42 32.84 -4.51
CA GLY A 370 -2.51 32.09 -5.37
C GLY A 370 -3.03 31.96 -6.80
N ASN A 371 -2.18 31.54 -7.72
CA ASN A 371 -2.50 31.48 -9.14
C ASN A 371 -2.66 30.01 -9.56
N LEU A 372 -3.85 29.64 -10.04
CA LEU A 372 -4.03 28.41 -10.81
C LEU A 372 -3.57 28.68 -12.25
N VAL A 373 -2.91 27.70 -12.85
CA VAL A 373 -2.31 27.81 -14.18
C VAL A 373 -2.65 26.60 -15.05
N ASN A 374 -2.52 26.76 -16.36
CA ASN A 374 -2.66 25.65 -17.30
C ASN A 374 -1.48 24.66 -17.20
N VAL A 375 -1.71 23.41 -17.63
CA VAL A 375 -0.67 22.37 -17.70
C VAL A 375 0.57 22.87 -18.45
N GLY A 376 1.75 22.66 -17.86
CA GLY A 376 3.03 23.13 -18.40
C GLY A 376 3.41 24.59 -18.05
N SER A 377 2.62 25.27 -17.23
CA SER A 377 2.99 26.55 -16.61
C SER A 377 3.40 26.38 -15.15
N LYS A 378 4.10 27.40 -14.61
CA LYS A 378 4.65 27.46 -13.25
C LYS A 378 3.58 27.88 -12.25
N GLY A 379 3.26 27.02 -11.27
CA GLY A 379 2.13 27.20 -10.35
C GLY A 379 1.39 25.89 -10.06
N VAL A 380 0.17 25.99 -9.55
CA VAL A 380 -0.74 24.84 -9.32
C VAL A 380 -1.59 24.61 -10.56
N TRP A 381 -1.59 23.41 -11.12
CA TRP A 381 -2.37 23.13 -12.33
C TRP A 381 -3.88 23.10 -12.05
N VAL A 382 -4.65 23.78 -12.90
CA VAL A 382 -6.13 23.82 -12.82
C VAL A 382 -6.77 22.45 -13.05
N ASP A 383 -6.18 21.64 -13.94
CA ASP A 383 -6.60 20.26 -14.19
C ASP A 383 -5.88 19.28 -13.24
N PRO A 384 -6.59 18.53 -12.39
CA PRO A 384 -6.00 17.53 -11.50
C PRO A 384 -5.74 16.21 -12.24
N LEU A 385 -4.75 15.45 -11.77
CA LEU A 385 -4.49 14.10 -12.27
C LEU A 385 -5.48 13.09 -11.67
N TYR A 386 -6.27 12.45 -12.54
CA TYR A 386 -7.16 11.35 -12.18
C TYR A 386 -6.39 10.07 -11.82
N PRO A 387 -7.03 9.10 -11.12
CA PRO A 387 -6.41 7.82 -10.77
C PRO A 387 -5.74 7.11 -11.94
N GLY A 388 -4.50 6.65 -11.73
CA GLY A 388 -3.66 6.08 -12.78
C GLY A 388 -2.16 6.26 -12.52
N LYS A 389 -1.32 5.92 -13.50
CA LYS A 389 0.14 6.14 -13.47
C LYS A 389 0.52 7.21 -14.46
N HIS A 390 1.24 8.23 -13.99
CA HIS A 390 1.55 9.45 -14.73
C HIS A 390 3.07 9.61 -14.87
N PRO A 391 3.60 9.77 -16.10
CA PRO A 391 5.03 9.99 -16.33
C PRO A 391 5.38 11.47 -16.09
N LEU A 392 5.80 11.78 -14.87
CA LEU A 392 6.11 13.16 -14.43
C LEU A 392 7.57 13.27 -13.97
N ASN A 393 8.18 14.44 -14.18
CA ASN A 393 9.50 14.74 -13.63
C ASN A 393 9.37 15.19 -12.16
N THR A 394 9.62 14.26 -11.23
CA THR A 394 9.52 14.51 -9.77
C THR A 394 10.61 15.42 -9.20
N GLN A 395 11.58 15.87 -10.01
CA GLN A 395 12.56 16.88 -9.60
C GLN A 395 12.04 18.32 -9.83
N ILE A 396 11.06 18.52 -10.71
CA ILE A 396 10.54 19.85 -11.10
C ILE A 396 9.05 20.02 -10.81
N MET A 397 8.34 18.92 -10.53
CA MET A 397 6.93 18.90 -10.16
C MET A 397 6.74 18.11 -8.86
N LYS A 398 5.90 18.62 -7.96
CA LYS A 398 5.40 17.90 -6.79
C LYS A 398 3.93 17.56 -7.00
N VAL A 399 3.53 16.33 -6.67
CA VAL A 399 2.12 15.92 -6.67
C VAL A 399 1.63 15.77 -5.24
N GLU A 400 0.57 16.50 -4.89
CA GLU A 400 -0.17 16.34 -3.63
C GLU A 400 -1.38 15.44 -3.88
N LEU A 401 -1.53 14.38 -3.07
CA LEU A 401 -2.66 13.46 -3.17
C LEU A 401 -3.83 13.96 -2.31
N VAL A 402 -4.94 14.32 -2.95
CA VAL A 402 -6.17 14.79 -2.29
C VAL A 402 -7.25 13.72 -2.39
N PRO A 403 -7.85 13.26 -1.27
CA PRO A 403 -8.95 12.31 -1.31
C PRO A 403 -10.21 12.98 -1.88
N THR A 404 -10.85 12.31 -2.84
CA THR A 404 -12.17 12.67 -3.38
C THR A 404 -13.30 11.84 -2.76
N THR A 405 -12.98 10.81 -2.00
CA THR A 405 -13.92 10.13 -1.10
C THR A 405 -14.28 11.03 0.08
N ASN A 406 -15.44 10.80 0.71
CA ASN A 406 -15.77 11.42 1.99
C ASN A 406 -14.75 10.95 3.04
N ILE A 407 -14.10 11.88 3.74
CA ILE A 407 -13.17 11.59 4.84
C ILE A 407 -13.79 12.02 6.17
N VAL A 408 -13.59 11.19 7.20
CA VAL A 408 -14.08 11.44 8.57
C VAL A 408 -12.90 11.86 9.44
N LEU A 409 -12.97 13.05 10.01
CA LEU A 409 -11.93 13.63 10.86
C LEU A 409 -12.39 13.60 12.32
N ASN A 410 -11.64 12.86 13.15
CA ASN A 410 -12.00 12.60 14.55
C ASN A 410 -11.37 13.64 15.49
N PHE A 411 -12.18 14.42 16.21
CA PHE A 411 -11.72 15.26 17.33
C PHE A 411 -11.67 14.42 18.61
N SER A 412 -10.82 13.40 18.63
CA SER A 412 -10.63 12.49 19.77
C SER A 412 -9.22 11.90 19.75
N SER A 413 -8.60 11.76 20.93
CA SER A 413 -7.33 11.04 21.07
C SER A 413 -7.50 9.52 21.19
N ARG A 414 -8.71 8.97 20.99
CA ARG A 414 -9.02 7.54 21.10
C ARG A 414 -9.14 6.81 19.76
N ILE A 415 -9.34 7.53 18.67
CA ILE A 415 -9.58 6.97 17.33
C ILE A 415 -8.81 7.82 16.31
N ASN A 416 -7.83 7.21 15.64
CA ASN A 416 -7.13 7.81 14.51
C ASN A 416 -7.74 7.25 13.21
N SER A 417 -7.96 8.10 12.20
CA SER A 417 -8.39 7.67 10.87
C SER A 417 -7.26 6.98 10.09
N GLU A 418 -7.61 6.14 9.12
CA GLU A 418 -6.63 5.53 8.19
C GLU A 418 -5.87 6.57 7.35
N HIS A 419 -6.45 7.77 7.17
CA HIS A 419 -5.83 8.87 6.42
C HIS A 419 -4.82 9.70 7.23
N GLY A 420 -4.81 9.57 8.56
CA GLY A 420 -3.84 10.22 9.46
C GLY A 420 -3.94 11.75 9.60
N TYR A 421 -4.79 12.44 8.82
CA TYR A 421 -4.94 13.90 8.87
C TYR A 421 -5.45 14.41 10.24
N ASP A 422 -6.15 13.54 10.98
CA ASP A 422 -6.67 13.78 12.31
C ASP A 422 -5.65 13.55 13.45
N SER A 423 -4.42 13.13 13.14
CA SER A 423 -3.35 12.85 14.13
C SER A 423 -2.97 14.00 15.09
N LYS A 424 -3.39 15.23 14.80
CA LYS A 424 -3.23 16.42 15.66
C LYS A 424 -4.56 16.96 16.23
N LEU A 425 -5.68 16.29 15.95
CA LEU A 425 -6.99 16.62 16.53
C LEU A 425 -7.13 15.98 17.91
N SER A 426 -7.90 16.63 18.77
CA SER A 426 -8.16 16.20 20.15
C SER A 426 -9.54 16.68 20.57
N ALA A 427 -10.06 16.08 21.65
CA ALA A 427 -11.34 16.49 22.21
C ALA A 427 -11.32 17.98 22.60
N LEU A 428 -12.37 18.71 22.23
CA LEU A 428 -12.50 20.13 22.51
C LEU A 428 -12.78 20.32 24.00
N LYS A 429 -11.84 20.95 24.71
CA LYS A 429 -12.05 21.41 26.08
C LYS A 429 -12.89 22.68 26.05
N LEU A 430 -14.08 22.62 26.61
CA LEU A 430 -15.09 23.68 26.61
C LEU A 430 -15.42 24.11 28.04
N LEU A 431 -16.03 25.30 28.15
CA LEU A 431 -16.56 25.87 29.38
C LEU A 431 -18.02 26.26 29.09
N SER A 432 -18.98 25.66 29.79
CA SER A 432 -20.40 26.00 29.64
C SER A 432 -20.78 27.29 30.39
N PHE A 433 -21.91 27.89 30.04
CA PHE A 433 -22.45 29.11 30.67
C PHE A 433 -22.59 29.00 32.21
N ASP A 434 -22.85 27.79 32.71
CA ASP A 434 -22.93 27.43 34.12
C ASP A 434 -21.57 27.34 34.85
N GLY A 435 -20.46 27.55 34.15
CA GLY A 435 -19.10 27.56 34.68
C GLY A 435 -18.40 26.21 34.75
N PHE A 436 -19.03 25.13 34.29
CA PHE A 436 -18.41 23.79 34.28
C PHE A 436 -17.53 23.57 33.04
N THR A 437 -16.37 22.95 33.23
CA THR A 437 -15.49 22.53 32.12
C THR A 437 -15.82 21.11 31.69
N PHE A 438 -15.94 20.86 30.39
CA PHE A 438 -16.20 19.51 29.85
C PHE A 438 -15.43 19.24 28.56
N ASP A 439 -15.20 17.96 28.29
CA ASP A 439 -14.55 17.50 27.06
C ASP A 439 -15.62 17.04 26.06
N LEU A 440 -15.61 17.65 24.88
CA LEU A 440 -16.49 17.37 23.75
C LEU A 440 -15.72 16.71 22.60
N GLU A 441 -16.17 15.55 22.15
CA GLU A 441 -15.71 14.96 20.90
C GLU A 441 -16.61 15.36 19.73
N VAL A 442 -16.03 15.48 18.54
CA VAL A 442 -16.71 15.87 17.30
C VAL A 442 -16.19 14.98 16.17
N PHE A 443 -17.06 14.58 15.25
CA PHE A 443 -16.67 13.91 14.01
C PHE A 443 -17.08 14.78 12.83
N GLN A 444 -16.10 15.31 12.11
CA GLN A 444 -16.35 16.15 10.94
C GLN A 444 -16.20 15.32 9.66
N ILE A 445 -17.28 15.21 8.89
CA ILE A 445 -17.25 14.59 7.57
C ILE A 445 -17.07 15.69 6.52
N ILE A 446 -16.04 15.57 5.67
CA ILE A 446 -15.83 16.47 4.53
C ILE A 446 -15.61 15.70 3.23
N HIS A 447 -15.89 16.37 2.12
CA HIS A 447 -15.64 15.95 0.76
C HIS A 447 -14.93 17.09 0.01
N VAL A 448 -13.95 16.75 -0.82
CA VAL A 448 -13.30 17.68 -1.76
C VAL A 448 -13.58 17.18 -3.17
N GLY A 449 -14.27 17.98 -3.97
CA GLY A 449 -14.53 17.66 -5.37
C GLY A 449 -13.23 17.64 -6.16
N ALA A 450 -13.09 16.73 -7.13
CA ALA A 450 -11.88 16.63 -7.96
C ALA A 450 -11.48 17.99 -8.57
N GLN A 451 -12.46 18.71 -9.12
CA GLN A 451 -12.31 20.03 -9.75
C GLN A 451 -12.08 21.19 -8.76
N ASP A 452 -12.24 20.94 -7.45
CA ASP A 452 -12.00 21.91 -6.38
C ASP A 452 -10.67 21.68 -5.66
N ALA A 453 -10.13 20.45 -5.70
CA ALA A 453 -8.87 20.08 -5.07
C ALA A 453 -7.68 21.00 -5.46
N PRO A 454 -7.50 21.42 -6.74
CA PRO A 454 -6.48 22.41 -7.10
C PRO A 454 -6.63 23.75 -6.39
N LYS A 455 -7.87 24.25 -6.22
CA LYS A 455 -8.16 25.50 -5.51
C LYS A 455 -7.79 25.38 -4.04
N VAL A 456 -8.19 24.27 -3.40
CA VAL A 456 -7.87 23.96 -1.99
C VAL A 456 -6.35 23.94 -1.77
N ILE A 457 -5.60 23.26 -2.65
CA ILE A 457 -4.14 23.18 -2.57
C ILE A 457 -3.46 24.50 -2.91
N SER A 458 -3.97 25.30 -3.86
CA SER A 458 -3.45 26.65 -4.13
C SER A 458 -3.58 27.57 -2.91
N ARG A 459 -4.73 27.54 -2.21
CA ARG A 459 -4.94 28.38 -1.02
C ARG A 459 -4.16 27.93 0.22
N LEU A 460 -3.94 26.62 0.38
CA LEU A 460 -3.53 26.04 1.68
C LEU A 460 -2.25 25.19 1.61
N GLY A 461 -1.75 24.86 0.42
CA GLY A 461 -0.51 24.10 0.17
C GLY A 461 -0.57 22.60 0.46
N SER A 462 -1.46 22.13 1.35
CA SER A 462 -1.65 20.69 1.62
C SER A 462 -2.99 20.40 2.30
N MET A 463 -3.45 19.14 2.22
CA MET A 463 -4.63 18.64 2.94
C MET A 463 -4.46 18.74 4.48
N GLN A 464 -3.24 18.58 5.01
CA GLN A 464 -3.00 18.72 6.45
C GLN A 464 -3.21 20.17 6.92
N ASN A 465 -2.82 21.16 6.12
CA ASN A 465 -2.98 22.58 6.45
C ASN A 465 -4.47 22.99 6.48
N LEU A 466 -5.30 22.40 5.60
CA LEU A 466 -6.77 22.54 5.66
C LEU A 466 -7.33 22.06 7.00
N VAL A 467 -6.88 20.89 7.50
CA VAL A 467 -7.32 20.38 8.81
C VAL A 467 -6.78 21.23 9.96
N ASP A 468 -5.49 21.58 9.93
CA ASP A 468 -4.81 22.25 11.04
C ASP A 468 -5.17 23.73 11.20
N HIS A 469 -5.34 24.47 10.11
CA HIS A 469 -5.44 25.94 10.10
C HIS A 469 -6.82 26.50 9.73
N VAL A 470 -7.69 25.71 9.10
CA VAL A 470 -9.04 26.15 8.69
C VAL A 470 -10.11 25.37 9.45
N LEU A 471 -10.15 24.05 9.29
CA LEU A 471 -11.22 23.21 9.83
C LEU A 471 -11.19 23.14 11.37
N ARG A 472 -10.03 22.91 12.00
CA ARG A 472 -9.89 22.90 13.47
C ARG A 472 -10.33 24.24 14.10
N PRO A 473 -9.88 25.43 13.64
CA PRO A 473 -10.38 26.69 14.17
C PRO A 473 -11.88 26.93 13.96
N ILE A 474 -12.43 26.63 12.78
CA ILE A 474 -13.87 26.82 12.48
C ILE A 474 -14.74 25.98 13.44
N VAL A 475 -14.48 24.67 13.51
CA VAL A 475 -15.23 23.75 14.38
C VAL A 475 -15.03 24.10 15.86
N GLY A 476 -13.79 24.40 16.26
CA GLY A 476 -13.46 24.77 17.63
C GLY A 476 -14.10 26.08 18.10
N ASN A 477 -14.21 27.07 17.22
CA ASN A 477 -14.84 28.35 17.55
C ASN A 477 -16.36 28.21 17.69
N TYR A 478 -17.03 27.46 16.80
CA TYR A 478 -18.46 27.19 16.92
C TYR A 478 -18.81 26.58 18.29
N PHE A 479 -18.14 25.48 18.66
CA PHE A 479 -18.45 24.79 19.91
C PHE A 479 -18.04 25.57 21.16
N ARG A 480 -17.04 26.46 21.09
CA ARG A 480 -16.71 27.40 22.17
C ARG A 480 -17.79 28.46 22.37
N ASN A 481 -18.28 29.07 21.30
CA ASN A 481 -19.32 30.09 21.38
C ASN A 481 -20.63 29.47 21.86
N SER A 482 -21.04 28.34 21.28
CA SER A 482 -22.25 27.62 21.68
C SER A 482 -22.18 27.12 23.13
N ALA A 483 -21.00 26.72 23.65
CA ALA A 483 -20.85 26.41 25.07
C ALA A 483 -21.00 27.64 25.98
N GLN A 484 -20.53 28.82 25.56
CA GLN A 484 -20.65 30.05 26.35
C GLN A 484 -22.10 30.55 26.49
N GLU A 485 -23.01 30.15 25.59
CA GLU A 485 -24.41 30.59 25.58
C GLU A 485 -25.37 29.66 26.33
N TYR A 486 -24.96 28.42 26.66
CA TYR A 486 -25.87 27.38 27.16
C TYR A 486 -25.27 26.50 28.28
N THR A 487 -26.12 25.82 29.03
CA THR A 487 -25.66 24.89 30.08
C THR A 487 -25.20 23.56 29.49
N ILE A 488 -24.40 22.80 30.25
CA ILE A 488 -24.00 21.45 29.86
C ILE A 488 -25.20 20.48 29.77
N LEU A 489 -26.28 20.75 30.51
CA LEU A 489 -27.53 19.97 30.48
C LEU A 489 -28.31 20.19 29.17
N ASP A 490 -28.30 21.42 28.66
CA ASP A 490 -28.88 21.75 27.35
C ASP A 490 -28.07 21.04 26.25
N PHE A 491 -26.73 21.01 26.36
CA PHE A 491 -25.87 20.27 25.42
C PHE A 491 -26.13 18.75 25.40
N LEU A 492 -26.47 18.15 26.54
CA LEU A 492 -26.85 16.74 26.62
C LEU A 492 -28.26 16.49 26.07
N THR A 493 -29.19 17.43 26.25
CA THR A 493 -30.62 17.25 25.94
C THR A 493 -30.98 17.67 24.51
N ALA A 494 -30.48 18.81 24.04
CA ALA A 494 -30.73 19.39 22.71
C ALA A 494 -29.65 18.99 21.67
N ARG A 495 -28.90 17.91 21.93
CA ARG A 495 -27.78 17.42 21.09
C ARG A 495 -28.08 17.44 19.58
N SER A 496 -29.24 16.94 19.16
CA SER A 496 -29.61 16.84 17.75
C SER A 496 -29.80 18.20 17.07
N GLU A 497 -30.31 19.19 17.81
CA GLU A 497 -30.48 20.56 17.32
C GLU A 497 -29.11 21.23 17.13
N ARG A 498 -28.23 21.11 18.14
CA ARG A 498 -26.86 21.66 18.07
C ARG A 498 -25.97 20.98 17.05
N GLN A 499 -26.26 19.72 16.71
CA GLN A 499 -25.58 19.02 15.63
C GLN A 499 -25.99 19.59 14.26
N ALA A 500 -27.28 19.85 14.05
CA ALA A 500 -27.77 20.45 12.80
C ALA A 500 -27.28 21.91 12.64
N GLU A 501 -27.28 22.68 13.72
CA GLU A 501 -26.74 24.04 13.77
C GLU A 501 -25.22 24.05 13.51
N ALA A 502 -24.47 23.13 14.12
CA ALA A 502 -23.02 22.96 13.87
C ALA A 502 -22.74 22.63 12.41
N ALA A 503 -23.47 21.67 11.85
CA ALA A 503 -23.32 21.25 10.46
C ALA A 503 -23.55 22.42 9.50
N GLU A 504 -24.61 23.22 9.70
CA GLU A 504 -24.89 24.38 8.85
C GLU A 504 -23.82 25.48 8.99
N TYR A 505 -23.41 25.83 10.21
CA TYR A 505 -22.35 26.82 10.44
C TYR A 505 -21.02 26.41 9.79
N VAL A 506 -20.59 25.17 10.00
CA VAL A 506 -19.33 24.64 9.44
C VAL A 506 -19.43 24.51 7.92
N ARG A 507 -20.59 24.12 7.37
CA ARG A 507 -20.84 24.04 5.93
C ARG A 507 -20.77 25.41 5.24
N VAL A 508 -21.34 26.45 5.85
CA VAL A 508 -21.23 27.84 5.34
C VAL A 508 -19.78 28.31 5.39
N ALA A 509 -19.07 28.07 6.49
CA ALA A 509 -17.69 28.51 6.65
C ALA A 509 -16.69 27.77 5.74
N LEU A 510 -16.79 26.45 5.59
CA LEU A 510 -15.89 25.67 4.72
C LEU A 510 -16.14 25.89 3.22
N ARG A 511 -17.36 26.30 2.83
CA ARG A 511 -17.68 26.64 1.43
C ARG A 511 -16.82 27.78 0.88
N ALA A 512 -16.38 28.72 1.73
CA ALA A 512 -15.47 29.80 1.33
C ALA A 512 -14.06 29.30 0.93
N TYR A 513 -13.72 28.04 1.25
CA TYR A 513 -12.45 27.40 0.92
C TYR A 513 -12.59 26.36 -0.22
N ASP A 514 -13.74 26.28 -0.88
CA ASP A 514 -14.13 25.23 -1.86
C ASP A 514 -14.11 23.80 -1.26
N VAL A 515 -14.40 23.67 0.04
CA VAL A 515 -14.50 22.39 0.75
C VAL A 515 -15.95 22.12 1.14
N GLN A 516 -16.45 20.92 0.87
CA GLN A 516 -17.82 20.54 1.18
C GLN A 516 -17.88 19.85 2.55
N ALA A 517 -18.51 20.49 3.54
CA ALA A 517 -18.92 19.80 4.75
C ALA A 517 -20.15 18.93 4.45
N VAL A 518 -20.07 17.63 4.77
CA VAL A 518 -21.16 16.68 4.57
C VAL A 518 -22.02 16.59 5.82
N ASP A 519 -21.40 16.44 6.99
CA ASP A 519 -22.06 16.40 8.30
C ASP A 519 -21.03 16.72 9.41
N THR A 520 -21.52 17.21 10.55
CA THR A 520 -20.73 17.57 11.74
C THR A 520 -21.36 16.90 12.96
N LEU A 521 -20.97 15.65 13.22
CA LEU A 521 -21.57 14.85 14.30
C LEU A 521 -20.96 15.20 15.66
N ILE A 522 -21.80 15.30 16.69
CA ILE A 522 -21.33 15.34 18.09
C ILE A 522 -20.97 13.91 18.52
N GLY A 523 -19.88 13.75 19.27
CA GLY A 523 -19.35 12.47 19.76
C GLY A 523 -19.74 12.17 21.22
N LEU A 524 -18.78 11.76 22.05
CA LEU A 524 -18.99 11.70 23.51
C LEU A 524 -18.95 13.11 24.11
N ILE A 525 -19.85 13.36 25.06
CA ILE A 525 -19.79 14.50 25.98
C ILE A 525 -19.35 13.93 27.32
N THR A 526 -18.27 14.44 27.91
CA THR A 526 -17.76 13.96 29.20
C THR A 526 -17.99 15.03 30.28
N PRO A 527 -19.14 15.02 30.98
CA PRO A 527 -19.45 15.98 32.03
C PRO A 527 -18.65 15.71 33.32
N PRO A 528 -18.42 16.73 34.17
CA PRO A 528 -17.88 16.54 35.51
C PRO A 528 -18.72 15.56 36.37
N PRO A 529 -18.10 14.70 37.19
CA PRO A 529 -18.81 13.70 38.00
C PRO A 529 -19.71 14.33 39.07
N GLU A 530 -19.39 15.55 39.52
CA GLU A 530 -20.17 16.31 40.52
C GLU A 530 -21.60 16.58 40.03
N LEU A 531 -21.76 17.01 38.78
CA LEU A 531 -23.08 17.22 38.17
C LEU A 531 -23.87 15.91 38.07
N MET A 532 -23.22 14.83 37.65
CA MET A 532 -23.86 13.51 37.53
C MET A 532 -24.42 13.00 38.85
N GLN A 533 -23.76 13.30 39.99
CA GLN A 533 -24.33 13.03 41.31
C GLN A 533 -25.63 13.81 41.53
N THR A 534 -25.60 15.15 41.38
CA THR A 534 -26.79 15.99 41.61
C THR A 534 -27.98 15.66 40.70
N LEU A 535 -27.73 15.24 39.45
CA LEU A 535 -28.76 14.76 38.52
C LEU A 535 -29.34 13.42 38.96
N THR A 536 -28.48 12.49 39.36
CA THR A 536 -28.88 11.16 39.85
C THR A 536 -29.71 11.29 41.13
N ASP A 537 -29.27 12.10 42.08
CA ASP A 537 -29.98 12.37 43.34
C ASP A 537 -31.34 13.03 43.08
N ARG A 538 -31.41 14.03 42.18
CA ARG A 538 -32.68 14.66 41.78
C ARG A 538 -33.64 13.66 41.13
N LYS A 539 -33.13 12.82 40.22
CA LYS A 539 -33.93 11.81 39.52
C LYS A 539 -34.42 10.71 40.47
N ILE A 540 -33.60 10.32 41.45
CA ILE A 540 -34.00 9.43 42.55
C ILE A 540 -35.08 10.10 43.40
N ALA A 541 -34.94 11.36 43.77
CA ALA A 541 -35.93 12.10 44.56
C ALA A 541 -37.28 12.23 43.85
N GLU A 542 -37.30 12.44 42.53
CA GLU A 542 -38.54 12.45 41.72
C GLU A 542 -39.26 11.09 41.74
N GLU A 543 -38.54 9.98 41.50
CA GLU A 543 -39.16 8.65 41.52
C GLU A 543 -39.54 8.21 42.95
N GLN A 544 -38.82 8.67 43.98
CA GLN A 544 -39.23 8.55 45.38
C GLN A 544 -40.51 9.33 45.68
N GLN A 545 -40.66 10.57 45.21
CA GLN A 545 -41.89 11.35 45.37
C GLN A 545 -43.10 10.65 44.74
N LYS A 546 -42.98 10.14 43.51
CA LYS A 546 -44.03 9.31 42.89
C LYS A 546 -44.34 8.06 43.73
N THR A 547 -43.30 7.39 44.23
CA THR A 547 -43.46 6.20 45.09
C THR A 547 -44.23 6.53 46.36
N TYR A 548 -43.91 7.64 47.03
CA TYR A 548 -44.64 8.10 48.23
C TYR A 548 -46.07 8.55 47.90
N GLU A 549 -46.32 9.14 46.75
CA GLU A 549 -47.68 9.52 46.33
C GLU A 549 -48.55 8.29 46.04
N VAL A 550 -48.03 7.30 45.31
CA VAL A 550 -48.71 6.01 45.08
C VAL A 550 -48.95 5.27 46.41
N GLN A 551 -47.97 5.26 47.32
CA GLN A 551 -48.15 4.72 48.67
C GLN A 551 -49.24 5.47 49.45
N ARG A 552 -49.26 6.81 49.41
CA ARG A 552 -50.30 7.63 50.06
C ARG A 552 -51.69 7.28 49.53
N ILE A 553 -51.86 7.22 48.22
CA ILE A 553 -53.14 6.87 47.57
C ILE A 553 -53.60 5.47 47.99
N ALA A 554 -52.70 4.48 47.96
CA ALA A 554 -53.02 3.11 48.40
C ALA A 554 -53.39 3.03 49.89
N GLN A 555 -52.75 3.83 50.76
CA GLN A 555 -53.12 3.89 52.18
C GLN A 555 -54.47 4.59 52.40
N THR A 556 -54.78 5.66 51.66
CA THR A 556 -56.10 6.32 51.71
C THR A 556 -57.21 5.36 51.27
N GLN A 557 -57.06 4.69 50.12
CA GLN A 557 -58.00 3.66 49.65
C GLN A 557 -58.16 2.52 50.65
N ARG A 558 -57.08 2.11 51.32
CA ARG A 558 -57.14 1.08 52.37
C ARG A 558 -57.88 1.55 53.63
N GLN A 559 -57.72 2.81 54.05
CA GLN A 559 -58.49 3.39 55.15
C GLN A 559 -59.98 3.49 54.81
N GLU A 560 -60.31 3.87 53.58
CA GLU A 560 -61.68 3.96 53.07
C GLU A 560 -62.34 2.57 53.04
N LEU A 561 -61.71 1.57 52.42
CA LEU A 561 -62.21 0.19 52.38
C LEU A 561 -62.37 -0.42 53.79
N VAL A 562 -61.46 -0.14 54.72
CA VAL A 562 -61.58 -0.58 56.13
C VAL A 562 -62.75 0.12 56.82
N ARG A 563 -63.00 1.40 56.55
CA ARG A 563 -64.13 2.17 57.09
C ARG A 563 -65.47 1.67 56.55
N GLU A 564 -65.56 1.39 55.25
CA GLU A 564 -66.75 0.80 54.62
C GLU A 564 -67.02 -0.60 55.17
N THR A 565 -65.99 -1.46 55.25
CA THR A 565 -66.10 -2.81 55.83
C THR A 565 -66.60 -2.74 57.26
N ALA A 566 -66.03 -1.86 58.11
CA ALA A 566 -66.45 -1.69 59.49
C ALA A 566 -67.90 -1.19 59.64
N LEU A 567 -68.37 -0.36 58.70
CA LEU A 567 -69.75 0.13 58.68
C LEU A 567 -70.72 -0.97 58.23
N ALA A 568 -70.35 -1.79 57.24
CA ALA A 568 -71.11 -2.99 56.86
C ALA A 568 -71.21 -4.00 58.01
N ASP A 569 -70.11 -4.22 58.73
CA ASP A 569 -70.02 -5.06 59.93
C ASP A 569 -70.97 -4.60 61.05
N ILE A 570 -71.09 -3.28 61.24
CA ILE A 570 -72.04 -2.66 62.19
C ILE A 570 -73.47 -2.86 61.68
N GLN A 571 -73.74 -2.61 60.39
CA GLN A 571 -75.07 -2.78 59.79
C GLN A 571 -75.57 -4.24 59.92
N GLN A 572 -74.69 -5.22 59.69
CA GLN A 572 -75.01 -6.64 59.86
C GLN A 572 -75.33 -6.98 61.32
N LYS A 573 -74.60 -6.40 62.29
CA LYS A 573 -74.87 -6.59 63.73
C LYS A 573 -76.20 -5.96 64.16
N VAL A 574 -76.55 -4.77 63.64
CA VAL A 574 -77.84 -4.11 63.89
C VAL A 574 -78.99 -4.96 63.33
N VAL A 575 -78.92 -5.36 62.04
CA VAL A 575 -79.96 -6.19 61.41
C VAL A 575 -80.12 -7.52 62.16
N THR A 576 -79.03 -8.17 62.58
CA THR A 576 -79.09 -9.42 63.35
C THR A 576 -79.80 -9.24 64.69
N ALA A 577 -79.58 -8.11 65.37
CA ALA A 577 -80.26 -7.78 66.63
C ALA A 577 -81.76 -7.49 66.44
N GLU A 578 -82.13 -6.73 65.41
CA GLU A 578 -83.54 -6.44 65.07
C GLU A 578 -84.29 -7.73 64.69
N GLN A 579 -83.69 -8.59 63.87
CA GLN A 579 -84.25 -9.91 63.53
C GLN A 579 -84.46 -10.77 64.79
N GLY A 580 -83.51 -10.76 65.73
CA GLY A 580 -83.59 -11.51 66.98
C GLY A 580 -84.78 -11.08 67.86
N VAL A 581 -84.99 -9.77 68.03
CA VAL A 581 -86.17 -9.24 68.73
C VAL A 581 -87.46 -9.66 68.03
N LYS A 582 -87.48 -9.59 66.69
CA LYS A 582 -88.64 -10.00 65.88
C LYS A 582 -89.00 -11.49 66.06
N ILE A 583 -87.98 -12.35 66.14
CA ILE A 583 -88.17 -13.79 66.37
C ILE A 583 -88.74 -14.04 67.77
N SER A 584 -88.20 -13.40 68.82
CA SER A 584 -88.75 -13.54 70.19
C SER A 584 -90.19 -13.02 70.32
N GLU A 585 -90.54 -11.92 69.63
CA GLU A 585 -91.92 -11.40 69.54
C GLU A 585 -92.87 -12.39 68.86
N LEU A 586 -92.43 -13.04 67.78
CA LEU A 586 -93.22 -14.04 67.06
C LEU A 586 -93.37 -15.34 67.88
N GLU A 587 -92.32 -15.82 68.54
CA GLU A 587 -92.39 -16.98 69.44
C GLU A 587 -93.31 -16.75 70.64
N ALA A 588 -93.33 -15.53 71.20
CA ALA A 588 -94.22 -15.18 72.30
C ALA A 588 -95.69 -15.21 71.84
N ASN A 589 -95.99 -14.62 70.67
CA ASN A 589 -97.33 -14.65 70.09
C ASN A 589 -97.76 -16.08 69.70
N SER A 590 -96.84 -16.92 69.20
CA SER A 590 -97.13 -18.33 68.90
C SER A 590 -97.55 -19.09 70.16
N ARG A 591 -96.81 -18.94 71.27
CA ARG A 591 -97.14 -19.56 72.56
C ARG A 591 -98.48 -19.08 73.14
N VAL A 592 -98.85 -17.81 72.90
CA VAL A 592 -100.17 -17.28 73.27
C VAL A 592 -101.30 -17.87 72.40
N MET A 593 -101.08 -18.08 71.10
CA MET A 593 -102.09 -18.77 70.27
C MET A 593 -102.24 -20.25 70.63
N GLU A 594 -101.13 -20.94 70.90
CA GLU A 594 -101.10 -22.35 71.31
C GLU A 594 -101.90 -22.57 72.61
N ALA A 595 -101.62 -21.78 73.66
CA ALA A 595 -102.34 -21.83 74.92
C ALA A 595 -103.85 -21.52 74.79
N ASN A 596 -104.24 -20.61 73.88
CA ASN A 596 -105.65 -20.32 73.62
C ASN A 596 -106.36 -21.48 72.88
N GLY A 597 -105.67 -22.13 71.93
CA GLY A 597 -106.20 -23.31 71.23
C GLY A 597 -106.37 -24.50 72.17
N GLU A 598 -105.43 -24.70 73.09
CA GLU A 598 -105.49 -25.76 74.10
C GLU A 598 -106.62 -25.51 75.12
N ALA A 599 -106.81 -24.25 75.56
CA ALA A 599 -107.93 -23.86 76.42
C ALA A 599 -109.31 -24.10 75.77
N GLU A 600 -109.49 -23.77 74.49
CA GLU A 600 -110.75 -23.99 73.78
C GLU A 600 -111.01 -25.49 73.53
N SER A 601 -109.96 -26.28 73.25
CA SER A 601 -110.03 -27.75 73.17
C SER A 601 -110.51 -28.38 74.50
N ILE A 602 -109.98 -27.90 75.63
CA ILE A 602 -110.42 -28.32 76.98
C ILE A 602 -111.89 -27.91 77.21
N ARG A 603 -112.31 -26.72 76.75
CA ARG A 603 -113.70 -26.25 76.88
C ARG A 603 -114.70 -27.13 76.10
N VAL A 604 -114.38 -27.45 74.85
CA VAL A 604 -115.23 -28.30 73.98
C VAL A 604 -115.29 -29.75 74.50
N THR A 605 -114.14 -30.33 74.86
CA THR A 605 -114.11 -31.70 75.43
C THR A 605 -114.78 -31.78 76.81
N GLY A 606 -114.74 -30.70 77.59
CA GLY A 606 -115.49 -30.56 78.84
C GLY A 606 -117.00 -30.58 78.64
N GLN A 607 -117.53 -29.83 77.66
CA GLN A 607 -118.96 -29.87 77.32
C GLN A 607 -119.40 -31.25 76.82
N ALA A 608 -118.64 -31.86 75.91
CA ALA A 608 -118.96 -33.20 75.38
C ALA A 608 -119.01 -34.27 76.49
N LYS A 609 -118.07 -34.22 77.46
CA LYS A 609 -118.11 -35.10 78.64
C LYS A 609 -119.33 -34.85 79.52
N ALA A 610 -119.72 -33.59 79.73
CA ALA A 610 -120.91 -33.24 80.52
C ALA A 610 -122.21 -33.80 79.91
N GLU A 611 -122.37 -33.72 78.59
CA GLU A 611 -123.52 -34.32 77.87
C GLU A 611 -123.53 -35.85 77.99
N VAL A 612 -122.38 -36.51 77.84
CA VAL A 612 -122.25 -37.97 78.04
C VAL A 612 -122.61 -38.38 79.47
N TYR A 613 -122.20 -37.60 80.49
CA TYR A 613 -122.58 -37.86 81.88
C TYR A 613 -124.10 -37.67 82.12
N GLN A 614 -124.72 -36.64 81.54
CA GLN A 614 -126.17 -36.45 81.64
C GLN A 614 -126.95 -37.58 80.95
N ALA A 615 -126.53 -38.01 79.76
CA ALA A 615 -127.13 -39.14 79.05
C ALA A 615 -126.98 -40.46 79.83
N GLY A 616 -125.78 -40.72 80.37
CA GLY A 616 -125.50 -41.92 81.15
C GLY A 616 -126.32 -42.03 82.44
N VAL A 617 -126.45 -40.94 83.19
CA VAL A 617 -127.27 -40.89 84.42
C VAL A 617 -128.76 -41.11 84.10
N ASN A 618 -129.27 -40.51 83.03
CA ASN A 618 -130.66 -40.67 82.60
C ASN A 618 -130.99 -42.10 82.13
N ALA A 619 -130.01 -42.83 81.57
CA ALA A 619 -130.20 -44.19 81.07
C ALA A 619 -130.06 -45.29 82.14
N LEU A 620 -129.18 -45.09 83.14
CA LEU A 620 -128.77 -46.15 84.09
C LEU A 620 -129.17 -45.90 85.55
N GLY A 621 -129.70 -44.72 85.87
CA GLY A 621 -130.12 -44.35 87.21
C GLY A 621 -128.95 -44.05 88.17
N SER A 622 -129.23 -43.26 89.20
CA SER A 622 -128.22 -42.63 90.06
C SER A 622 -127.38 -43.58 90.93
N GLN A 623 -127.78 -44.85 91.09
CA GLN A 623 -127.01 -45.90 91.76
C GLN A 623 -126.36 -46.90 90.79
N GLY A 624 -126.93 -47.10 89.59
CA GLY A 624 -126.35 -47.98 88.58
C GLY A 624 -125.15 -47.34 87.88
N PHE A 625 -125.28 -46.06 87.51
CA PHE A 625 -124.22 -45.32 86.84
C PHE A 625 -122.97 -45.15 87.72
N THR A 626 -123.13 -44.92 89.03
CA THR A 626 -122.01 -44.80 89.98
C THR A 626 -121.22 -46.09 90.13
N ALA A 627 -121.88 -47.26 90.19
CA ALA A 627 -121.19 -48.55 90.25
C ALA A 627 -120.40 -48.85 88.97
N LEU A 628 -120.96 -48.52 87.80
CA LEU A 628 -120.32 -48.69 86.50
C LEU A 628 -119.13 -47.73 86.34
N GLN A 629 -119.30 -46.45 86.70
CA GLN A 629 -118.23 -45.45 86.70
C GLN A 629 -117.09 -45.82 87.67
N LEU A 630 -117.40 -46.40 88.84
CA LEU A 630 -116.41 -46.86 89.79
C LEU A 630 -115.63 -48.08 89.26
N MET A 631 -116.32 -49.07 88.67
CA MET A 631 -115.68 -50.19 87.96
C MET A 631 -114.76 -49.71 86.83
N GLN A 632 -115.22 -48.74 86.03
CA GLN A 632 -114.43 -48.21 84.92
C GLN A 632 -113.21 -47.41 85.41
N VAL A 633 -113.34 -46.60 86.46
CA VAL A 633 -112.21 -45.89 87.09
C VAL A 633 -111.19 -46.88 87.71
N ILE A 634 -111.64 -48.02 88.24
CA ILE A 634 -110.75 -49.09 88.72
C ILE A 634 -110.01 -49.77 87.55
N GLY A 635 -110.69 -49.96 86.41
CA GLY A 635 -110.11 -50.50 85.18
C GLY A 635 -109.09 -49.58 84.52
N ASP A 636 -109.48 -48.34 84.23
CA ASP A 636 -108.65 -47.35 83.51
C ASP A 636 -107.40 -46.92 84.30
N ASN A 637 -107.39 -47.08 85.63
CA ASN A 637 -106.21 -46.84 86.49
C ASN A 637 -105.43 -48.13 86.84
N GLY A 638 -105.78 -49.29 86.27
CA GLY A 638 -104.94 -50.49 86.29
C GLY A 638 -104.68 -51.14 87.67
N VAL A 639 -105.57 -50.96 88.65
CA VAL A 639 -105.36 -51.45 90.02
C VAL A 639 -105.58 -52.97 90.10
N ARG A 640 -104.56 -53.71 90.53
CA ARG A 640 -104.43 -55.18 90.34
C ARG A 640 -104.49 -55.92 91.69
N VAL A 641 -105.41 -56.88 91.84
CA VAL A 641 -105.69 -57.55 93.15
C VAL A 641 -105.82 -59.07 93.04
N VAL A 642 -104.69 -59.79 93.15
CA VAL A 642 -104.55 -61.10 93.84
C VAL A 642 -103.05 -61.44 94.02
N PRO A 643 -102.61 -61.93 95.21
CA PRO A 643 -101.31 -62.57 95.43
C PRO A 643 -101.39 -64.08 95.07
N ASP A 644 -100.31 -64.86 94.95
CA ASP A 644 -98.90 -64.64 95.28
C ASP A 644 -97.98 -65.52 94.40
N VAL A 645 -96.68 -65.55 94.74
CA VAL A 645 -95.75 -66.72 94.78
C VAL A 645 -94.38 -66.40 94.16
N ALA A 646 -93.32 -66.71 94.92
CA ALA A 646 -91.93 -66.47 94.56
C ALA A 646 -91.21 -67.70 93.95
N VAL A 647 -90.23 -67.41 93.09
CA VAL A 647 -88.99 -68.16 92.82
C VAL A 647 -89.08 -69.69 92.72
N SER A 648 -88.91 -70.19 91.49
CA SER A 648 -87.88 -71.20 91.19
C SER A 648 -87.40 -70.99 89.75
N GLY A 649 -86.14 -71.28 89.44
CA GLY A 649 -85.54 -70.96 88.16
C GLY A 649 -84.85 -72.15 87.48
N ASN A 650 -84.64 -72.03 86.17
CA ASN A 650 -83.45 -72.58 85.51
C ASN A 650 -83.17 -71.82 84.20
N ASN A 651 -81.93 -71.95 83.68
CA ASN A 651 -81.49 -71.53 82.35
C ASN A 651 -81.70 -70.05 81.94
N GLY A 652 -80.82 -69.18 82.46
CA GLY A 652 -79.81 -68.51 81.62
C GLY A 652 -80.20 -67.51 80.51
N ALA A 653 -79.62 -66.31 80.63
CA ALA A 653 -79.37 -65.28 79.60
C ALA A 653 -80.51 -64.31 79.20
N GLY A 654 -80.11 -63.05 78.99
CA GLY A 654 -80.85 -62.06 78.18
C GLY A 654 -81.75 -61.06 78.93
N LEU A 655 -81.20 -59.97 79.47
CA LEU A 655 -81.99 -58.77 79.81
C LEU A 655 -81.16 -57.45 79.87
N VAL A 656 -80.35 -57.20 78.84
CA VAL A 656 -79.63 -55.91 78.63
C VAL A 656 -79.82 -55.36 77.21
N ASP A 657 -80.70 -55.97 76.43
CA ASP A 657 -80.79 -55.82 74.96
C ASP A 657 -82.07 -55.08 74.51
N GLY A 658 -82.51 -54.10 75.31
CA GLY A 658 -83.82 -53.46 75.13
C GLY A 658 -83.84 -52.16 74.30
N LEU A 659 -82.75 -51.39 74.29
CA LEU A 659 -82.74 -50.04 73.67
C LEU A 659 -81.49 -49.68 72.84
N MET A 660 -80.42 -50.48 72.85
CA MET A 660 -79.23 -50.18 72.04
C MET A 660 -79.46 -50.37 70.52
N GLY A 661 -80.43 -51.22 70.16
CA GLY A 661 -80.70 -51.59 68.76
C GLY A 661 -81.31 -50.50 67.87
N MET A 662 -81.82 -49.40 68.43
CA MET A 662 -82.60 -48.42 67.66
C MET A 662 -81.76 -47.41 66.86
N LEU A 663 -80.46 -47.27 67.15
CA LEU A 663 -79.61 -46.19 66.59
C LEU A 663 -78.59 -46.68 65.55
N LEU A 664 -78.33 -47.98 65.44
CA LEU A 664 -77.39 -48.57 64.46
C LEU A 664 -77.95 -48.76 63.05
N TRP A 665 -79.25 -48.52 62.83
CA TRP A 665 -79.95 -48.98 61.61
C TRP A 665 -79.87 -48.04 60.40
N ASN A 666 -79.37 -46.80 60.57
CA ASN A 666 -79.59 -45.71 59.61
C ASN A 666 -78.32 -45.23 58.86
N GLN A 667 -77.37 -46.14 58.53
CA GLN A 667 -76.07 -45.74 57.96
C GLN A 667 -75.50 -46.64 56.85
N THR A 668 -76.28 -47.54 56.23
CA THR A 668 -75.76 -48.57 55.30
C THR A 668 -76.58 -48.77 54.01
N LYS A 669 -76.60 -47.76 53.13
CA LYS A 669 -76.93 -47.80 51.68
C LYS A 669 -76.49 -46.47 51.05
N GLU A 670 -75.86 -46.35 49.88
CA GLU A 670 -75.52 -47.32 48.81
C GLU A 670 -74.05 -47.12 48.33
N SER A 671 -73.52 -47.97 47.43
CA SER A 671 -72.08 -47.94 47.06
C SER A 671 -71.69 -48.62 45.71
N HIS A 672 -70.48 -48.25 45.23
CA HIS A 672 -69.56 -48.96 44.31
C HIS A 672 -69.62 -48.83 42.75
N ALA A 673 -68.39 -48.97 42.20
CA ALA A 673 -67.95 -49.45 40.86
C ALA A 673 -67.58 -48.43 39.75
N GLU A 674 -66.64 -48.71 38.82
CA GLU A 674 -65.25 -49.22 38.96
C GLU A 674 -64.38 -48.99 37.68
N ASN A 675 -63.04 -49.05 37.84
CA ASN A 675 -61.90 -49.19 36.88
C ASN A 675 -62.06 -49.22 35.33
N GLY A 676 -61.08 -48.62 34.59
CA GLY A 676 -60.50 -49.29 33.38
C GLY A 676 -59.99 -48.49 32.13
N GLY A 677 -58.69 -48.10 32.10
CA GLY A 677 -57.70 -48.37 31.00
C GLY A 677 -57.71 -47.75 29.57
N GLN A 678 -56.61 -47.02 29.23
CA GLN A 678 -55.84 -46.95 27.94
C GLN A 678 -56.55 -46.55 26.60
N THR A 679 -55.93 -45.99 25.53
CA THR A 679 -54.63 -45.33 25.16
C THR A 679 -54.92 -44.42 23.92
N VAL A 680 -54.10 -43.45 23.47
CA VAL A 680 -52.88 -43.56 22.61
C VAL A 680 -52.26 -42.15 22.44
N THR A 681 -50.97 -42.07 22.03
CA THR A 681 -50.16 -40.86 21.79
C THR A 681 -50.59 -40.05 20.53
N VAL A 682 -50.08 -38.83 20.25
CA VAL A 682 -48.78 -38.54 19.58
C VAL A 682 -48.38 -37.07 19.81
N ASN A 683 -47.20 -36.86 20.43
CA ASN A 683 -46.04 -36.01 20.06
C ASN A 683 -46.23 -34.61 19.40
N SER A 684 -45.35 -33.60 19.61
CA SER A 684 -44.14 -33.50 20.47
C SER A 684 -43.49 -32.09 20.42
N GLN A 685 -42.82 -31.68 21.51
CA GLN A 685 -41.63 -30.79 21.57
C GLN A 685 -41.80 -29.34 21.06
N THR A 686 -41.02 -28.32 21.47
CA THR A 686 -40.00 -28.06 22.52
C THR A 686 -40.18 -26.58 22.93
N ALA A 687 -39.89 -26.04 24.13
CA ALA A 687 -38.98 -26.38 25.23
C ALA A 687 -37.48 -26.14 24.96
N ASP A 688 -37.02 -24.88 25.06
CA ASP A 688 -36.11 -24.37 26.11
C ASP A 688 -35.94 -22.83 25.94
N LYS A 689 -35.63 -21.96 26.92
CA LYS A 689 -34.98 -22.04 28.25
C LYS A 689 -33.46 -22.28 28.29
N LYS A 690 -32.69 -21.20 28.12
CA LYS A 690 -32.11 -20.50 29.27
C LYS A 690 -31.68 -19.06 28.95
#